data_AF-A0AAD3RLE9-F1
#
_entry.id   AF-A0AAD3RLE9-F1
#
_cell.length_a   1.000
_cell.length_b   1.000
_cell.length_c   1.000
_cell.angle_alpha   90.00
_cell.angle_beta   90.00
_cell.angle_gamma   90.00
#
_symmetry.space_group_name_H-M   'P 1'
#
loop_
_entity.id
_entity.type
_entity.pdbx_description
1 polymer ?
#
loop_
_entity_poly.entity_id
_entity_poly.type
_entity_poly.pdbx_seq_one_letter_code
_entity_poly.pdbx_strand_id
1 'polypeptide(L)'
;MPGGDLVTLTMNYDIAEKWARFYTAEVVLALDAIHSMGFIHRDIKPDNMLLDQHGHLKLADFGTCMKMDSTGMVHCDTAVGTPDYISPEVLQSQGGDGNYGRECDWWSVGVVIYELLVGETPCYAESLVRTYGKIMNHKNSLDFPDDIEMSRDAKDLICAFLTDRTVRLGRTGVDEIKCHPFFKNDQWTFDNIRETVAPVVPELSSDIDTANFDDIEDDKRDAETFPPPKAFVGNQLPFIGFTYFKEDQLLKESNSSSEEDIEDCKENSEDKEYCLDSKKELQKKLHQLEEKLDHEMQAKDELENKCKNATNRLDKLVKELDKEMNSRQRVEASLRQLERERALLQHQSTESLRKVEIEADRKRSLENELNNLRDQLEDLRKRNQNSQISNEKNIQLQKQLEEANAVLQAEQEAAAKLKKSQGEVQKQVQSLEVSLREMQEKCSQLENSKMELEKQLMGLQAELEEERRDRNLGTETITDLQARISGLEEQVKELKSSLSEVHSEKKQLQEKLNDLEKEKSNQEIDLTFKLKSLQQSLEQEEAEHKATKAKLADKNHIYQSIEEAKSEALKEVESTLQEERSLKLQVEGKMLQLEKDHSMLDCDYKQVQQRLDELQAQKEKLSEEVCLCLCERKGHFPVVGVPHARCWSL
;
A
#
# COMPACT_ATOMS: atom_id res chain seq x y z
N MET A 1 -8.95 -22.29 -3.99
CA MET A 1 -9.51 -23.14 -2.93
C MET A 1 -9.60 -24.55 -3.49
N PRO A 2 -8.49 -25.30 -3.55
CA PRO A 2 -8.42 -26.54 -4.32
C PRO A 2 -9.14 -27.73 -3.64
N GLY A 3 -9.59 -27.58 -2.39
CA GLY A 3 -10.32 -28.61 -1.67
C GLY A 3 -11.81 -28.73 -2.01
N GLY A 4 -12.30 -27.96 -2.99
CA GLY A 4 -13.72 -27.92 -3.36
C GLY A 4 -14.59 -27.17 -2.36
N ASP A 5 -15.90 -27.42 -2.43
CA ASP A 5 -16.92 -26.92 -1.50
C ASP A 5 -17.37 -28.01 -0.52
N LEU A 6 -18.15 -27.62 0.50
CA LEU A 6 -18.70 -28.57 1.46
C LEU A 6 -19.75 -29.50 0.85
N VAL A 7 -20.40 -29.12 -0.26
CA VAL A 7 -21.34 -29.99 -0.99
C VAL A 7 -20.59 -31.24 -1.47
N THR A 8 -19.49 -31.03 -2.18
CA THR A 8 -18.59 -32.09 -2.68
C THR A 8 -18.09 -32.98 -1.54
N LEU A 9 -17.80 -32.38 -0.38
CA LEU A 9 -17.39 -33.12 0.81
C LEU A 9 -18.52 -34.03 1.36
N THR A 10 -19.76 -33.54 1.42
CA THR A 10 -20.92 -34.35 1.86
C THR A 10 -21.32 -35.45 0.88
N MET A 11 -21.07 -35.27 -0.42
CA MET A 11 -21.33 -36.29 -1.43
C MET A 11 -20.33 -37.46 -1.36
N ASN A 12 -19.10 -37.19 -0.91
CA ASN A 12 -18.02 -38.17 -0.89
C ASN A 12 -17.83 -38.86 0.46
N TYR A 13 -18.34 -38.28 1.56
CA TYR A 13 -18.10 -38.77 2.92
C TYR A 13 -19.36 -38.72 3.77
N ASP A 14 -19.56 -39.78 4.58
CA ASP A 14 -20.49 -39.74 5.70
C ASP A 14 -19.89 -38.87 6.83
N ILE A 15 -20.53 -37.73 7.11
CA ILE A 15 -19.98 -36.73 8.02
C ILE A 15 -20.27 -37.09 9.47
N ALA A 16 -19.23 -37.49 10.18
CA ALA A 16 -19.31 -37.70 11.62
C ALA A 16 -19.51 -36.37 12.38
N GLU A 17 -20.19 -36.42 13.52
CA GLU A 17 -20.45 -35.23 14.36
C GLU A 17 -19.18 -34.44 14.73
N LYS A 18 -18.04 -35.13 14.88
CA LYS A 18 -16.73 -34.47 15.10
C LYS A 18 -16.30 -33.55 13.94
N TRP A 19 -16.62 -33.92 12.70
CA TRP A 19 -16.29 -33.14 11.51
C TRP A 19 -17.28 -31.99 11.36
N ALA A 20 -18.58 -32.26 11.55
CA ALA A 20 -19.59 -31.21 11.60
C ALA A 20 -19.25 -30.15 12.65
N ARG A 21 -18.78 -30.54 13.84
CA ARG A 21 -18.34 -29.62 14.89
C ARG A 21 -17.18 -28.72 14.43
N PHE A 22 -16.19 -29.28 13.75
CA PHE A 22 -15.03 -28.55 13.23
C PHE A 22 -15.46 -27.51 12.19
N TYR A 23 -16.15 -27.95 11.12
CA TYR A 23 -16.55 -27.05 10.04
C TYR A 23 -17.53 -25.97 10.53
N THR A 24 -18.47 -26.33 11.42
CA THR A 24 -19.39 -25.36 12.02
C THR A 24 -18.65 -24.30 12.83
N ALA A 25 -17.62 -24.68 13.61
CA ALA A 25 -16.84 -23.71 14.36
C ALA A 25 -16.07 -22.74 13.45
N GLU A 26 -15.53 -23.21 12.32
CA GLU A 26 -14.89 -22.34 11.33
C GLU A 26 -15.90 -21.41 10.62
N VAL A 27 -17.11 -21.90 10.30
CA VAL A 27 -18.20 -21.06 9.77
C VAL A 27 -18.57 -19.96 10.76
N VAL A 28 -18.68 -20.29 12.05
CA VAL A 28 -18.96 -19.31 13.11
C VAL A 28 -17.91 -18.21 13.16
N LEU A 29 -16.62 -18.56 13.08
CA LEU A 29 -15.53 -17.57 13.03
C LEU A 29 -15.54 -16.74 11.74
N ALA A 30 -15.84 -17.36 10.60
CA ALA A 30 -15.92 -16.67 9.32
C ALA A 30 -17.07 -15.65 9.30
N LEU A 31 -18.24 -16.03 9.83
CA LEU A 31 -19.38 -15.13 9.98
C LEU A 31 -19.12 -14.01 10.99
N ASP A 32 -18.48 -14.30 12.11
CA ASP A 32 -18.08 -13.30 13.10
C ASP A 32 -17.18 -12.21 12.48
N ALA A 33 -16.26 -12.61 11.60
CA ALA A 33 -15.42 -11.68 10.86
C ALA A 33 -16.23 -10.79 9.89
N ILE A 34 -17.17 -11.36 9.14
CA ILE A 34 -18.06 -10.62 8.23
C ILE A 34 -18.94 -9.64 9.01
N HIS A 35 -19.55 -10.10 10.10
CA HIS A 35 -20.40 -9.28 10.98
C HIS A 35 -19.60 -8.15 11.63
N SER A 36 -18.34 -8.40 12.00
CA SER A 36 -17.42 -7.39 12.54
C SER A 36 -17.03 -6.33 11.50
N MET A 37 -16.98 -6.69 10.21
CA MET A 37 -16.81 -5.74 9.10
C MET A 37 -18.09 -4.94 8.81
N GLY A 38 -19.20 -5.21 9.50
CA GLY A 38 -20.46 -4.49 9.34
C GLY A 38 -21.35 -5.05 8.23
N PHE A 39 -21.19 -6.31 7.83
CA PHE A 39 -21.99 -6.95 6.78
C PHE A 39 -22.79 -8.14 7.30
N ILE A 40 -23.89 -8.48 6.61
CA ILE A 40 -24.66 -9.71 6.78
C ILE A 40 -24.56 -10.48 5.45
N HIS A 41 -24.32 -11.79 5.50
CA HIS A 41 -24.08 -12.60 4.30
C HIS A 41 -25.36 -12.92 3.52
N ARG A 42 -26.40 -13.40 4.20
CA ARG A 42 -27.74 -13.73 3.68
C ARG A 42 -27.85 -14.91 2.71
N ASP A 43 -26.76 -15.62 2.44
CA ASP A 43 -26.76 -16.83 1.58
C ASP A 43 -25.68 -17.82 2.05
N ILE A 44 -25.75 -18.16 3.35
CA ILE A 44 -24.86 -19.17 3.93
C ILE A 44 -25.38 -20.56 3.58
N LYS A 45 -24.56 -21.33 2.89
CA LYS A 45 -24.85 -22.68 2.41
C LYS A 45 -23.53 -23.42 2.11
N PRO A 46 -23.53 -24.75 2.01
CA PRO A 46 -22.32 -25.52 1.76
C PRO A 46 -21.60 -25.16 0.45
N ASP A 47 -22.32 -24.72 -0.59
CA ASP A 47 -21.76 -24.27 -1.88
C ASP A 47 -20.81 -23.07 -1.70
N ASN A 48 -21.12 -22.19 -0.74
CA ASN A 48 -20.35 -20.98 -0.46
C ASN A 48 -19.25 -21.22 0.58
N MET A 49 -19.08 -22.45 1.06
CA MET A 49 -18.08 -22.85 2.03
C MET A 49 -16.97 -23.64 1.33
N LEU A 50 -15.90 -22.96 0.95
CA LEU A 50 -14.79 -23.56 0.20
C LEU A 50 -13.67 -24.03 1.13
N LEU A 51 -12.94 -25.06 0.72
CA LEU A 51 -11.79 -25.61 1.44
C LEU A 51 -10.45 -25.25 0.79
N ASP A 52 -9.52 -24.77 1.61
CA ASP A 52 -8.16 -24.47 1.17
C ASP A 52 -7.30 -25.74 1.03
N GLN A 53 -6.03 -25.58 0.64
CA GLN A 53 -5.12 -26.71 0.42
C GLN A 53 -4.85 -27.55 1.68
N HIS A 54 -5.17 -27.03 2.87
CA HIS A 54 -5.02 -27.74 4.14
C HIS A 54 -6.36 -28.24 4.68
N GLY A 55 -7.46 -28.05 3.93
CA GLY A 55 -8.81 -28.48 4.35
C GLY A 55 -9.54 -27.50 5.27
N HIS A 56 -9.04 -26.27 5.43
CA HIS A 56 -9.71 -25.24 6.25
C HIS A 56 -10.66 -24.39 5.43
N LEU A 57 -11.73 -23.95 6.07
CA LEU A 57 -12.82 -23.21 5.47
C LEU A 57 -12.44 -21.75 5.15
N LYS A 58 -12.94 -21.27 4.01
CA LYS A 58 -13.15 -19.85 3.72
C LYS A 58 -14.49 -19.69 3.01
N LEU A 59 -15.21 -18.63 3.37
CA LEU A 59 -16.44 -18.25 2.67
C LEU A 59 -16.12 -17.64 1.31
N ALA A 60 -16.96 -17.94 0.32
CA ALA A 60 -16.96 -17.37 -1.01
C ALA A 60 -18.36 -16.84 -1.35
N ASP A 61 -18.49 -16.19 -2.51
CA ASP A 61 -19.71 -15.57 -3.01
C ASP A 61 -20.41 -14.60 -2.04
N PHE A 62 -19.90 -13.37 -2.02
CA PHE A 62 -20.46 -12.28 -1.24
C PHE A 62 -21.51 -11.46 -2.02
N GLY A 63 -22.06 -11.99 -3.12
CA GLY A 63 -23.00 -11.28 -4.01
C GLY A 63 -24.29 -10.85 -3.32
N THR A 64 -24.71 -11.57 -2.28
CA THR A 64 -25.88 -11.26 -1.46
C THR A 64 -25.56 -10.44 -0.22
N CYS A 65 -24.29 -10.09 0.06
CA CYS A 65 -23.96 -9.37 1.28
C CYS A 65 -24.62 -7.98 1.33
N MET A 66 -25.07 -7.56 2.52
CA MET A 66 -25.55 -6.21 2.76
C MET A 66 -24.89 -5.57 3.98
N LYS A 67 -24.57 -4.28 3.84
CA LYS A 67 -23.99 -3.49 4.91
C LYS A 67 -25.06 -3.14 5.94
N MET A 68 -24.79 -3.45 7.21
CA MET A 68 -25.63 -3.07 8.34
C MET A 68 -25.63 -1.56 8.55
N ASP A 69 -26.78 -1.05 9.01
CA ASP A 69 -26.90 0.31 9.53
C ASP A 69 -26.29 0.45 10.94
N SER A 70 -26.39 1.65 11.51
CA SER A 70 -25.90 1.94 12.87
C SER A 70 -26.57 1.11 13.97
N THR A 71 -27.72 0.51 13.70
CA THR A 71 -28.45 -0.35 14.64
C THR A 71 -28.08 -1.83 14.50
N GLY A 72 -27.23 -2.18 13.52
CA GLY A 72 -26.88 -3.57 13.22
C GLY A 72 -27.95 -4.31 12.40
N MET A 73 -28.84 -3.57 11.73
CA MET A 73 -29.94 -4.11 10.91
C MET A 73 -29.72 -3.78 9.44
N VAL A 74 -30.41 -4.50 8.56
CA VAL A 74 -30.53 -4.19 7.13
C VAL A 74 -32.00 -4.10 6.75
N HIS A 75 -32.31 -3.19 5.82
CA HIS A 75 -33.64 -3.05 5.21
C HIS A 75 -33.58 -3.58 3.77
N CYS A 76 -34.34 -4.64 3.47
CA CYS A 76 -34.37 -5.22 2.13
C CYS A 76 -35.71 -5.88 1.79
N ASP A 77 -36.38 -5.38 0.76
CA ASP A 77 -37.68 -5.86 0.28
C ASP A 77 -37.57 -7.09 -0.64
N THR A 78 -36.36 -7.44 -1.07
CA THR A 78 -36.11 -8.60 -1.94
C THR A 78 -35.58 -9.75 -1.10
N ALA A 79 -36.35 -10.84 -0.95
CA ALA A 79 -35.74 -12.07 -0.44
C ALA A 79 -34.75 -12.60 -1.47
N VAL A 80 -33.50 -12.62 -1.05
CA VAL A 80 -32.36 -13.22 -1.76
C VAL A 80 -31.84 -14.37 -0.90
N GLY A 81 -31.17 -15.31 -1.55
CA GLY A 81 -30.64 -16.50 -0.92
C GLY A 81 -31.27 -17.78 -1.45
N THR A 82 -30.63 -18.89 -1.14
CA THR A 82 -31.02 -20.21 -1.60
C THR A 82 -32.23 -20.70 -0.78
N PRO A 83 -33.33 -21.13 -1.42
CA PRO A 83 -34.60 -21.42 -0.76
C PRO A 83 -34.56 -22.35 0.46
N ASP A 84 -33.62 -23.30 0.50
CA ASP A 84 -33.51 -24.27 1.59
C ASP A 84 -32.82 -23.72 2.85
N TYR A 85 -32.02 -22.66 2.72
CA TYR A 85 -31.20 -22.09 3.81
C TYR A 85 -31.67 -20.73 4.31
N ILE A 86 -32.63 -20.13 3.60
CA ILE A 86 -33.16 -18.80 3.89
C ILE A 86 -33.94 -18.79 5.22
N SER A 87 -33.77 -17.73 6.00
CA SER A 87 -34.44 -17.60 7.30
C SER A 87 -35.89 -17.11 7.18
N PRO A 88 -36.77 -17.41 8.16
CA PRO A 88 -38.18 -17.00 8.11
C PRO A 88 -38.35 -15.48 8.00
N GLU A 89 -37.53 -14.69 8.69
CA GLU A 89 -37.62 -13.23 8.64
C GLU A 89 -37.15 -12.62 7.32
N VAL A 90 -36.21 -13.26 6.60
CA VAL A 90 -35.82 -12.83 5.25
C VAL A 90 -36.92 -13.17 4.25
N LEU A 91 -37.61 -14.31 4.40
CA LEU A 91 -38.79 -14.63 3.59
C LEU A 91 -39.97 -13.67 3.87
N GLN A 92 -40.19 -13.31 5.13
CA GLN A 92 -41.26 -12.37 5.53
C GLN A 92 -41.03 -10.94 5.04
N SER A 93 -39.78 -10.55 4.74
CA SER A 93 -39.46 -9.21 4.26
C SER A 93 -40.07 -8.90 2.88
N GLN A 94 -40.44 -9.91 2.08
CA GLN A 94 -41.13 -9.72 0.81
C GLN A 94 -42.58 -9.18 0.94
N GLY A 95 -43.13 -9.09 2.17
CA GLY A 95 -44.52 -8.67 2.40
C GLY A 95 -44.79 -7.84 3.66
N GLY A 96 -43.76 -7.28 4.32
CA GLY A 96 -43.87 -6.54 5.58
C GLY A 96 -42.68 -5.61 5.87
N ASP A 97 -42.46 -5.25 7.14
CA ASP A 97 -41.29 -4.46 7.59
C ASP A 97 -40.00 -5.27 7.33
N GLY A 98 -39.30 -4.98 6.24
CA GLY A 98 -38.15 -5.73 5.73
C GLY A 98 -36.85 -5.58 6.52
N ASN A 99 -36.93 -5.47 7.85
CA ASN A 99 -35.79 -5.23 8.73
C ASN A 99 -35.35 -6.51 9.45
N TYR A 100 -34.11 -6.95 9.20
CA TYR A 100 -33.49 -8.08 9.90
C TYR A 100 -32.01 -7.80 10.20
N GLY A 101 -31.47 -8.51 11.18
CA GLY A 101 -30.08 -8.35 11.61
C GLY A 101 -29.25 -9.59 11.30
N ARG A 102 -28.03 -9.61 11.85
CA ARG A 102 -27.04 -10.70 11.67
C ARG A 102 -27.55 -12.09 12.07
N GLU A 103 -28.60 -12.15 12.88
CA GLU A 103 -29.20 -13.40 13.34
C GLU A 103 -29.80 -14.26 12.21
N CYS A 104 -30.05 -13.70 11.03
CA CYS A 104 -30.48 -14.50 9.88
C CYS A 104 -29.39 -15.46 9.37
N ASP A 105 -28.11 -15.08 9.43
CA ASP A 105 -27.01 -15.97 9.03
C ASP A 105 -26.90 -17.18 9.99
N TRP A 106 -27.20 -16.98 11.27
CA TRP A 106 -27.21 -18.07 12.26
C TRP A 106 -28.30 -19.10 12.03
N TRP A 107 -29.43 -18.72 11.43
CA TRP A 107 -30.43 -19.67 10.98
C TRP A 107 -29.85 -20.63 9.94
N SER A 108 -29.18 -20.08 8.93
CA SER A 108 -28.56 -20.83 7.85
C SER A 108 -27.45 -21.75 8.38
N VAL A 109 -26.70 -21.34 9.41
CA VAL A 109 -25.77 -22.24 10.12
C VAL A 109 -26.51 -23.44 10.74
N GLY A 110 -27.67 -23.22 11.37
CA GLY A 110 -28.51 -24.31 11.87
C GLY A 110 -28.96 -25.29 10.79
N VAL A 111 -29.32 -24.77 9.61
CA VAL A 111 -29.66 -25.60 8.43
C VAL A 111 -28.47 -26.42 7.96
N VAL A 112 -27.29 -25.80 7.85
CA VAL A 112 -26.05 -26.48 7.44
C VAL A 112 -25.66 -27.58 8.42
N ILE A 113 -25.75 -27.34 9.74
CA ILE A 113 -25.44 -28.40 10.72
C ILE A 113 -26.41 -29.57 10.57
N TYR A 114 -27.70 -29.31 10.36
CA TYR A 114 -28.70 -30.35 10.15
C TYR A 114 -28.36 -31.17 8.90
N GLU A 115 -28.10 -30.51 7.77
CA GLU A 115 -27.76 -31.17 6.51
C GLU A 115 -26.48 -31.99 6.60
N LEU A 116 -25.42 -31.47 7.24
CA LEU A 116 -24.18 -32.22 7.46
C LEU A 116 -24.42 -33.53 8.24
N LEU A 117 -25.35 -33.55 9.19
CA LEU A 117 -25.60 -34.72 10.04
C LEU A 117 -26.71 -35.64 9.52
N VAL A 118 -27.66 -35.10 8.76
CA VAL A 118 -28.85 -35.82 8.29
C VAL A 118 -28.74 -36.21 6.81
N GLY A 119 -27.97 -35.46 6.03
CA GLY A 119 -27.80 -35.64 4.57
C GLY A 119 -28.84 -34.92 3.72
N GLU A 120 -29.88 -34.34 4.32
CA GLU A 120 -30.90 -33.53 3.65
C GLU A 120 -31.21 -32.26 4.48
N THR A 121 -31.76 -31.23 3.84
CA THR A 121 -32.15 -29.99 4.54
C THR A 121 -33.44 -30.19 5.36
N PRO A 122 -33.59 -29.55 6.54
CA PRO A 122 -34.69 -29.81 7.47
C PRO A 122 -36.07 -29.42 6.90
N CYS A 123 -36.11 -28.47 5.97
CA CYS A 123 -37.34 -27.97 5.36
C CYS A 123 -37.50 -28.39 3.89
N TYR A 124 -36.74 -29.38 3.41
CA TYR A 124 -36.79 -29.84 2.02
C TYR A 124 -38.22 -30.20 1.58
N ALA A 125 -38.59 -29.82 0.36
CA ALA A 125 -39.81 -30.26 -0.31
C ALA A 125 -39.65 -30.20 -1.83
N GLU A 126 -40.46 -30.98 -2.55
CA GLU A 126 -40.45 -31.05 -4.03
C GLU A 126 -40.77 -29.71 -4.74
N SER A 127 -41.33 -28.73 -4.03
CA SER A 127 -41.64 -27.43 -4.62
C SER A 127 -41.26 -26.27 -3.70
N LEU A 128 -40.74 -25.19 -4.29
CA LEU A 128 -40.31 -23.98 -3.59
C LEU A 128 -41.38 -23.44 -2.62
N VAL A 129 -42.64 -23.43 -3.05
CA VAL A 129 -43.76 -22.97 -2.22
C VAL A 129 -43.95 -23.84 -0.97
N ARG A 130 -43.73 -25.17 -1.10
CA ARG A 130 -43.80 -26.08 0.05
C ARG A 130 -42.59 -25.91 0.97
N THR A 131 -41.39 -25.71 0.42
CA THR A 131 -40.17 -25.40 1.20
C THR A 131 -40.39 -24.14 2.04
N TYR A 132 -40.86 -23.05 1.42
CA TYR A 132 -41.22 -21.82 2.14
C TYR A 132 -42.32 -22.04 3.18
N GLY A 133 -43.34 -22.85 2.87
CA GLY A 133 -44.38 -23.23 3.83
C GLY A 133 -43.83 -23.98 5.04
N LYS A 134 -42.85 -24.87 4.84
CA LYS A 134 -42.16 -25.59 5.92
C LYS A 134 -41.29 -24.65 6.76
N ILE A 135 -40.54 -23.73 6.15
CA ILE A 135 -39.71 -22.75 6.87
C ILE A 135 -40.58 -21.82 7.73
N MET A 136 -41.68 -21.32 7.18
CA MET A 136 -42.63 -20.47 7.92
C MET A 136 -43.33 -21.21 9.07
N ASN A 137 -43.43 -22.53 8.98
CA ASN A 137 -43.99 -23.41 10.01
C ASN A 137 -42.92 -24.22 10.76
N HIS A 138 -41.67 -23.73 10.83
CA HIS A 138 -40.51 -24.44 11.41
C HIS A 138 -40.76 -25.07 12.79
N LYS A 139 -41.59 -24.42 13.63
CA LYS A 139 -41.98 -24.93 14.96
C LYS A 139 -42.66 -26.29 14.94
N ASN A 140 -43.31 -26.66 13.83
CA ASN A 140 -44.03 -27.93 13.67
C ASN A 140 -43.44 -28.81 12.55
N SER A 141 -42.58 -28.26 11.69
CA SER A 141 -42.03 -28.98 10.53
C SER A 141 -40.62 -29.53 10.77
N LEU A 142 -39.88 -28.99 11.74
CA LEU A 142 -38.57 -29.51 12.11
C LEU A 142 -38.72 -30.86 12.81
N ASP A 143 -38.18 -31.90 12.18
CA ASP A 143 -38.17 -33.26 12.69
C ASP A 143 -36.79 -33.90 12.51
N PHE A 144 -36.43 -34.82 13.39
CA PHE A 144 -35.14 -35.53 13.36
C PHE A 144 -35.41 -37.01 13.12
N PRO A 145 -34.91 -37.60 12.02
CA PRO A 145 -35.12 -39.02 11.73
C PRO A 145 -34.61 -39.93 12.87
N ASP A 146 -35.41 -40.92 13.26
CA ASP A 146 -35.11 -41.85 14.36
C ASP A 146 -33.93 -42.80 14.05
N ASP A 147 -33.63 -42.99 12.77
CA ASP A 147 -32.56 -43.84 12.25
C ASP A 147 -31.18 -43.19 12.27
N ILE A 148 -31.10 -41.88 12.56
CA ILE A 148 -29.84 -41.12 12.59
C ILE A 148 -29.40 -40.88 14.04
N GLU A 149 -28.26 -41.47 14.42
CA GLU A 149 -27.66 -41.26 15.74
C GLU A 149 -27.03 -39.86 15.83
N MET A 150 -27.66 -38.98 16.60
CA MET A 150 -27.20 -37.60 16.84
C MET A 150 -27.18 -37.28 18.33
N SER A 151 -26.11 -36.61 18.80
CA SER A 151 -26.00 -36.25 20.20
C SER A 151 -27.08 -35.27 20.66
N ARG A 152 -27.35 -35.25 21.97
CA ARG A 152 -28.29 -34.28 22.56
C ARG A 152 -27.82 -32.85 22.35
N ASP A 153 -26.51 -32.61 22.45
CA ASP A 153 -25.92 -31.28 22.28
C ASP A 153 -26.01 -30.81 20.82
N ALA A 154 -25.90 -31.71 19.84
CA ALA A 154 -26.12 -31.39 18.43
C ALA A 154 -27.59 -31.02 18.15
N LYS A 155 -28.55 -31.82 18.63
CA LYS A 155 -29.99 -31.51 18.53
C LYS A 155 -30.33 -30.18 19.21
N ASP A 156 -29.77 -29.92 20.39
CA ASP A 156 -29.96 -28.68 21.13
C ASP A 156 -29.44 -27.46 20.34
N LEU A 157 -28.23 -27.55 19.76
CA LEU A 157 -27.64 -26.47 18.96
C LEU A 157 -28.48 -26.16 17.72
N ILE A 158 -28.88 -27.20 16.96
CA ILE A 158 -29.72 -27.03 15.77
C ILE A 158 -31.05 -26.38 16.15
N CYS A 159 -31.72 -26.86 17.18
CA CYS A 159 -32.97 -26.27 17.67
C CYS A 159 -32.78 -24.83 18.16
N ALA A 160 -31.63 -24.50 18.78
CA ALA A 160 -31.34 -23.14 19.24
C ALA A 160 -31.16 -22.15 18.08
N PHE A 161 -30.64 -22.60 16.93
CA PHE A 161 -30.56 -21.80 15.70
C PHE A 161 -31.89 -21.76 14.92
N LEU A 162 -32.59 -22.88 14.81
CA LEU A 162 -33.83 -23.01 14.03
C LEU A 162 -35.08 -22.56 14.82
N THR A 163 -35.01 -21.36 15.39
CA THR A 163 -36.10 -20.70 16.13
C THR A 163 -36.40 -19.30 15.57
N ASP A 164 -37.46 -18.65 16.09
CA ASP A 164 -37.75 -17.26 15.79
C ASP A 164 -36.55 -16.34 16.14
N ARG A 165 -36.26 -15.36 15.29
CA ARG A 165 -35.14 -14.41 15.44
C ARG A 165 -35.04 -13.71 16.80
N THR A 166 -36.13 -13.62 17.56
CA THR A 166 -36.20 -12.95 18.86
C THR A 166 -35.55 -13.75 19.98
N VAL A 167 -35.48 -15.07 19.86
CA VAL A 167 -34.94 -16.01 20.86
C VAL A 167 -33.80 -16.86 20.31
N ARG A 168 -33.41 -16.64 19.04
CA ARG A 168 -32.36 -17.40 18.35
C ARG A 168 -30.99 -17.20 19.00
N LEU A 169 -30.24 -18.30 19.10
CA LEU A 169 -28.84 -18.27 19.52
C LEU A 169 -28.00 -17.45 18.53
N GLY A 170 -27.12 -16.59 19.06
CA GLY A 170 -26.29 -15.66 18.29
C GLY A 170 -26.86 -14.24 18.22
N ARG A 171 -28.07 -14.00 18.75
CA ARG A 171 -28.69 -12.67 18.80
C ARG A 171 -27.93 -11.73 19.75
N THR A 172 -27.41 -12.22 20.88
CA THR A 172 -26.71 -11.37 21.86
C THR A 172 -25.21 -11.24 21.58
N GLY A 173 -24.70 -12.00 20.62
CA GLY A 173 -23.31 -12.00 20.20
C GLY A 173 -22.84 -13.41 19.83
N VAL A 174 -21.62 -13.52 19.32
CA VAL A 174 -21.05 -14.83 18.95
C VAL A 174 -20.64 -15.66 20.19
N ASP A 175 -20.40 -15.02 21.33
CA ASP A 175 -19.84 -15.68 22.51
C ASP A 175 -20.79 -16.74 23.10
N GLU A 176 -22.11 -16.53 23.02
CA GLU A 176 -23.09 -17.54 23.44
C GLU A 176 -23.06 -18.79 22.54
N ILE A 177 -22.75 -18.62 21.25
CA ILE A 177 -22.54 -19.73 20.31
C ILE A 177 -21.26 -20.48 20.69
N LYS A 178 -20.15 -19.75 20.87
CA LYS A 178 -18.84 -20.35 21.22
C LYS A 178 -18.88 -21.15 22.53
N CYS A 179 -19.72 -20.73 23.49
CA CYS A 179 -19.89 -21.41 24.78
C CYS A 179 -20.82 -22.65 24.74
N HIS A 180 -21.47 -22.94 23.61
CA HIS A 180 -22.43 -24.04 23.51
C HIS A 180 -21.77 -25.41 23.77
N PRO A 181 -22.38 -26.33 24.55
CA PRO A 181 -21.81 -27.63 24.88
C PRO A 181 -21.39 -28.47 23.68
N PHE A 182 -22.10 -28.34 22.55
CA PHE A 182 -21.75 -29.00 21.28
C PHE A 182 -20.30 -28.77 20.86
N PHE A 183 -19.72 -27.59 21.10
CA PHE A 183 -18.35 -27.29 20.68
C PHE A 183 -17.27 -27.80 21.64
N LYS A 184 -17.64 -28.40 22.79
CA LYS A 184 -16.67 -29.00 23.71
C LYS A 184 -15.95 -30.17 23.04
N ASN A 185 -14.63 -30.09 22.97
CA ASN A 185 -13.78 -31.09 22.37
C ASN A 185 -12.34 -30.99 22.92
N ASP A 186 -11.52 -31.99 22.64
CA ASP A 186 -10.12 -32.06 23.11
C ASP A 186 -9.09 -31.80 21.98
N GLN A 187 -9.56 -31.43 20.78
CA GLN A 187 -8.72 -31.31 19.57
C GLN A 187 -8.29 -29.86 19.29
N TRP A 188 -9.18 -28.90 19.53
CA TRP A 188 -8.98 -27.50 19.18
C TRP A 188 -9.77 -26.55 20.11
N THR A 189 -9.38 -25.29 20.11
CA THR A 189 -10.10 -24.15 20.68
C THR A 189 -10.47 -23.16 19.58
N PHE A 190 -11.42 -22.25 19.83
CA PHE A 190 -11.78 -21.21 18.86
C PHE A 190 -10.59 -20.31 18.46
N ASP A 191 -9.56 -20.21 19.31
CA ASP A 191 -8.38 -19.38 19.04
C ASP A 191 -7.36 -20.07 18.12
N ASN A 192 -7.29 -21.41 18.12
CA ASN A 192 -6.26 -22.16 17.40
C ASN A 192 -6.79 -23.13 16.33
N ILE A 193 -8.12 -23.23 16.14
CA ILE A 193 -8.72 -24.21 15.23
C ILE A 193 -8.11 -24.20 13.83
N ARG A 194 -7.77 -23.02 13.30
CA ARG A 194 -7.17 -22.83 11.97
C ARG A 194 -5.70 -23.28 11.87
N GLU A 195 -5.05 -23.54 13.00
CA GLU A 195 -3.68 -24.07 13.08
C GLU A 195 -3.67 -25.60 13.31
N THR A 196 -4.82 -26.18 13.62
CA THR A 196 -4.96 -27.63 13.82
C THR A 196 -5.17 -28.37 12.49
N VAL A 197 -4.99 -29.69 12.48
CA VAL A 197 -5.19 -30.49 11.25
C VAL A 197 -6.69 -30.62 10.97
N ALA A 198 -7.13 -30.18 9.80
CA ALA A 198 -8.52 -30.30 9.36
C ALA A 198 -8.96 -31.77 9.20
N PRO A 199 -10.27 -32.06 9.30
CA PRO A 199 -10.82 -33.41 9.14
C PRO A 199 -10.46 -34.10 7.82
N VAL A 200 -10.52 -33.35 6.72
CA VAL A 200 -10.19 -33.80 5.37
C VAL A 200 -9.16 -32.84 4.80
N VAL A 201 -7.95 -33.33 4.57
CA VAL A 201 -6.88 -32.60 3.89
C VAL A 201 -6.87 -33.09 2.43
N PRO A 202 -7.06 -32.21 1.43
CA PRO A 202 -7.14 -32.63 0.03
C PRO A 202 -5.79 -33.12 -0.49
N GLU A 203 -5.78 -34.26 -1.17
CA GLU A 203 -4.59 -34.78 -1.87
C GLU A 203 -4.52 -34.16 -3.26
N LEU A 204 -3.60 -33.22 -3.46
CA LEU A 204 -3.45 -32.47 -4.71
C LEU A 204 -2.22 -32.96 -5.49
N SER A 205 -2.39 -33.21 -6.79
CA SER A 205 -1.31 -33.63 -7.68
C SER A 205 -0.48 -32.46 -8.24
N SER A 206 -1.08 -31.27 -8.37
CA SER A 206 -0.45 -30.06 -8.89
C SER A 206 -1.16 -28.79 -8.39
N ASP A 207 -0.64 -27.62 -8.75
CA ASP A 207 -1.22 -26.30 -8.43
C ASP A 207 -2.48 -25.95 -9.24
N ILE A 208 -2.72 -26.67 -10.35
CA ILE A 208 -3.89 -26.55 -11.23
C ILE A 208 -4.86 -27.73 -11.08
N ASP A 209 -4.71 -28.54 -10.03
CA ASP A 209 -5.56 -29.69 -9.79
C ASP A 209 -6.99 -29.24 -9.45
N THR A 210 -7.97 -29.75 -10.21
CA THR A 210 -9.40 -29.47 -10.05
C THR A 210 -10.21 -30.73 -9.73
N ALA A 211 -9.59 -31.80 -9.24
CA ALA A 211 -10.27 -33.08 -8.98
C ALA A 211 -11.41 -33.00 -7.94
N ASN A 212 -11.40 -31.99 -7.07
CA ASN A 212 -12.47 -31.72 -6.10
C ASN A 212 -13.57 -30.79 -6.65
N PHE A 213 -13.66 -30.62 -7.97
CA PHE A 213 -14.71 -29.86 -8.65
C PHE A 213 -15.34 -30.72 -9.73
N ASP A 214 -16.66 -30.68 -9.83
CA ASP A 214 -17.39 -31.36 -10.89
C ASP A 214 -17.10 -30.72 -12.26
N ASP A 215 -17.05 -31.56 -13.30
CA ASP A 215 -16.90 -31.10 -14.68
C ASP A 215 -18.15 -30.29 -15.09
N ILE A 216 -17.95 -29.02 -15.44
CA ILE A 216 -19.02 -28.15 -15.93
C ILE A 216 -19.15 -28.32 -17.45
N GLU A 217 -20.33 -28.74 -17.92
CA GLU A 217 -20.60 -28.80 -19.36
C GLU A 217 -20.60 -27.40 -19.97
N ASP A 218 -19.88 -27.21 -21.08
CA ASP A 218 -19.93 -25.97 -21.86
C ASP A 218 -21.36 -25.73 -22.36
N ASP A 219 -22.05 -24.74 -21.79
CA ASP A 219 -23.35 -24.29 -22.30
C ASP A 219 -23.09 -23.62 -23.67
N LYS A 220 -23.28 -24.38 -24.76
CA LYS A 220 -23.05 -23.96 -26.16
C LYS A 220 -23.99 -22.85 -26.65
N ARG A 221 -24.61 -22.10 -25.74
CA ARG A 221 -25.40 -20.92 -26.06
C ARG A 221 -24.44 -19.82 -26.49
N ASP A 222 -24.72 -19.18 -27.61
CA ASP A 222 -23.99 -17.99 -28.03
C ASP A 222 -24.06 -16.96 -26.89
N ALA A 223 -22.90 -16.44 -26.48
CA ALA A 223 -22.81 -15.45 -25.41
C ALA A 223 -23.75 -14.27 -25.70
N GLU A 224 -24.72 -14.02 -24.82
CA GLU A 224 -25.67 -12.93 -25.01
C GLU A 224 -24.94 -11.58 -24.97
N THR A 225 -24.94 -10.88 -26.10
CA THR A 225 -24.35 -9.53 -26.19
C THR A 225 -25.42 -8.46 -26.15
N PHE A 226 -25.13 -7.33 -25.52
CA PHE A 226 -26.01 -6.16 -25.58
C PHE A 226 -26.32 -5.78 -27.04
N PRO A 227 -27.60 -5.49 -27.37
CA PRO A 227 -27.95 -5.04 -28.71
C PRO A 227 -27.30 -3.68 -29.02
N PRO A 228 -26.96 -3.40 -30.30
CA PRO A 228 -26.37 -2.14 -30.70
C PRO A 228 -27.34 -0.98 -30.37
N PRO A 229 -26.93 -0.04 -29.52
CA PRO A 229 -27.84 0.97 -28.99
C PRO A 229 -28.12 2.06 -30.06
N LYS A 230 -29.38 2.50 -30.17
CA LYS A 230 -29.80 3.58 -31.09
C LYS A 230 -29.62 4.99 -30.51
N ALA A 231 -29.36 5.08 -29.20
CA ALA A 231 -29.10 6.28 -28.42
C ALA A 231 -28.19 5.91 -27.24
N PHE A 232 -27.72 6.87 -26.45
CA PHE A 232 -26.92 6.57 -25.26
C PHE A 232 -27.73 5.78 -24.22
N VAL A 233 -27.27 4.57 -23.89
CA VAL A 233 -27.92 3.67 -22.90
C VAL A 233 -27.12 3.52 -21.61
N GLY A 234 -25.83 3.89 -21.61
CA GLY A 234 -25.01 3.87 -20.40
C GLY A 234 -24.79 2.49 -19.77
N ASN A 235 -24.86 1.38 -20.53
CA ASN A 235 -24.76 0.01 -19.99
C ASN A 235 -23.50 -0.25 -19.14
N GLN A 236 -22.42 0.50 -19.37
CA GLN A 236 -21.15 0.35 -18.64
C GLN A 236 -21.05 1.23 -17.38
N LEU A 237 -21.96 2.18 -17.19
CA LEU A 237 -21.93 3.09 -16.04
C LEU A 237 -21.97 2.38 -14.67
N PRO A 238 -22.74 1.30 -14.47
CA PRO A 238 -22.77 0.59 -13.19
C PRO A 238 -21.44 -0.05 -12.77
N PHE A 239 -20.47 -0.20 -13.68
CA PHE A 239 -19.19 -0.86 -13.43
C PHE A 239 -18.02 0.12 -13.23
N ILE A 240 -18.29 1.43 -13.23
CA ILE A 240 -17.27 2.44 -12.95
C ILE A 240 -16.75 2.26 -11.52
N GLY A 241 -15.43 2.15 -11.37
CA GLY A 241 -14.78 1.92 -10.07
C GLY A 241 -14.65 0.44 -9.68
N PHE A 242 -15.05 -0.50 -10.53
CA PHE A 242 -14.90 -1.94 -10.28
C PHE A 242 -13.43 -2.42 -10.34
N THR A 243 -12.59 -1.78 -11.17
CA THR A 243 -11.16 -2.13 -11.30
C THR A 243 -10.40 -1.90 -10.00
N TYR A 244 -9.68 -2.92 -9.52
CA TYR A 244 -8.89 -2.88 -8.28
C TYR A 244 -7.53 -3.56 -8.49
N PHE A 245 -6.45 -2.93 -7.99
CA PHE A 245 -5.08 -3.47 -7.97
C PHE A 245 -4.55 -3.51 -6.54
N LYS A 246 -3.98 -4.66 -6.13
CA LYS A 246 -3.51 -4.88 -4.75
C LYS A 246 -2.21 -4.12 -4.42
N GLU A 247 -1.39 -3.82 -5.43
CA GLU A 247 -0.02 -3.30 -5.28
C GLU A 247 0.05 -1.86 -4.73
N ASP A 248 -1.01 -1.06 -4.89
CA ASP A 248 -1.07 0.34 -4.42
C ASP A 248 -1.08 0.49 -2.87
N GLN A 249 -1.21 -0.60 -2.10
CA GLN A 249 -1.13 -0.57 -0.64
C GLN A 249 0.31 -0.72 -0.09
N LEU A 250 1.23 -1.35 -0.82
CA LEU A 250 2.60 -1.59 -0.35
C LEU A 250 3.48 -0.31 -0.32
N LEU A 251 3.08 0.71 -1.07
CA LEU A 251 3.77 2.01 -1.12
C LEU A 251 3.51 2.89 0.11
N LYS A 252 2.56 2.52 1.00
CA LYS A 252 2.16 3.34 2.16
C LYS A 252 2.90 3.01 3.47
N GLU A 253 3.58 1.86 3.57
CA GLU A 253 4.16 1.40 4.85
C GLU A 253 5.59 1.90 5.15
N SER A 254 6.28 2.53 4.20
CA SER A 254 7.70 2.93 4.34
C SER A 254 7.96 4.28 5.01
N ASN A 255 6.95 4.99 5.53
CA ASN A 255 7.06 6.39 5.98
C ASN A 255 7.16 6.61 7.51
N SER A 256 7.73 5.68 8.28
CA SER A 256 7.92 5.87 9.73
C SER A 256 9.37 5.73 10.21
N SER A 257 10.18 6.78 10.02
CA SER A 257 11.35 7.01 10.88
C SER A 257 11.78 8.49 10.90
N SER A 258 11.47 9.12 12.05
CA SER A 258 12.22 10.15 12.80
C SER A 258 12.92 11.30 12.05
N GLU A 259 12.38 12.50 12.29
CA GLU A 259 13.05 13.80 12.13
C GLU A 259 13.96 14.08 13.34
N GLU A 260 15.24 14.41 13.10
CA GLU A 260 16.07 15.15 14.05
C GLU A 260 16.79 16.30 13.34
N ASP A 261 16.84 17.41 14.07
CA ASP A 261 17.28 18.76 13.72
C ASP A 261 18.75 18.86 13.27
N ILE A 262 19.04 19.69 12.25
CA ILE A 262 20.38 20.28 12.09
C ILE A 262 20.28 21.76 11.72
N GLU A 263 20.89 22.55 12.60
CA GLU A 263 21.04 23.99 12.63
C GLU A 263 22.01 24.56 11.58
N ASP A 264 21.87 25.87 11.43
CA ASP A 264 22.36 26.82 10.43
C ASP A 264 23.89 26.97 10.33
N CYS A 265 24.44 27.15 9.12
CA CYS A 265 25.75 27.78 8.88
C CYS A 265 25.82 28.48 7.51
N LYS A 266 26.12 29.79 7.55
CA LYS A 266 26.27 30.70 6.43
C LYS A 266 27.65 30.58 5.77
N GLU A 267 27.72 30.51 4.44
CA GLU A 267 28.44 31.47 3.59
C GLU A 267 28.42 31.16 2.07
N ASN A 268 28.32 32.28 1.33
CA ASN A 268 28.59 32.63 -0.06
C ASN A 268 27.83 32.06 -1.27
N SER A 269 27.49 33.05 -2.09
CA SER A 269 26.53 33.21 -3.16
C SER A 269 27.14 32.99 -4.53
N GLU A 270 26.46 32.22 -5.37
CA GLU A 270 26.04 32.60 -6.73
C GLU A 270 25.18 31.47 -7.35
N ASP A 271 25.36 30.21 -6.91
CA ASP A 271 24.52 29.07 -7.34
C ASP A 271 23.22 28.88 -6.54
N LYS A 272 23.00 29.68 -5.48
CA LYS A 272 21.81 29.59 -4.60
C LYS A 272 20.55 30.22 -5.19
N GLU A 273 20.67 31.15 -6.14
CA GLU A 273 19.55 32.00 -6.55
C GLU A 273 18.48 31.24 -7.34
N TYR A 274 18.90 30.30 -8.20
CA TYR A 274 17.96 29.51 -9.02
C TYR A 274 17.16 28.48 -8.21
N CYS A 275 17.80 27.84 -7.22
CA CYS A 275 17.16 26.84 -6.37
C CYS A 275 16.29 27.47 -5.25
N LEU A 276 16.68 28.64 -4.72
CA LEU A 276 15.86 29.34 -3.72
C LEU A 276 14.57 29.91 -4.31
N ASP A 277 14.60 30.40 -5.55
CA ASP A 277 13.41 30.98 -6.18
C ASP A 277 12.35 29.91 -6.51
N SER A 278 12.76 28.74 -7.01
CA SER A 278 11.83 27.60 -7.17
C SER A 278 11.21 27.16 -5.85
N LYS A 279 11.98 27.13 -4.76
CA LYS A 279 11.47 26.79 -3.42
C LYS A 279 10.47 27.82 -2.90
N LYS A 280 10.74 29.12 -3.07
CA LYS A 280 9.82 30.20 -2.67
C LYS A 280 8.53 30.16 -3.47
N GLU A 281 8.59 29.81 -4.75
CA GLU A 281 7.42 29.71 -5.61
C GLU A 281 6.53 28.51 -5.25
N LEU A 282 7.15 27.37 -4.92
CA LEU A 282 6.45 26.20 -4.38
C LEU A 282 5.79 26.50 -3.03
N GLN A 283 6.47 27.22 -2.13
CA GLN A 283 5.91 27.62 -0.84
C GLN A 283 4.71 28.57 -0.98
N LYS A 284 4.74 29.51 -1.93
CA LYS A 284 3.57 30.37 -2.23
C LYS A 284 2.39 29.58 -2.77
N LYS A 285 2.63 28.58 -3.62
CA LYS A 285 1.57 27.69 -4.15
C LYS A 285 0.98 26.82 -3.05
N LEU A 286 1.80 26.31 -2.13
CA LEU A 286 1.35 25.58 -0.94
C LEU A 286 0.40 26.43 -0.10
N HIS A 287 0.80 27.66 0.22
CA HIS A 287 -0.03 28.55 1.05
C HIS A 287 -1.38 28.89 0.40
N GLN A 288 -1.41 29.10 -0.92
CA GLN A 288 -2.65 29.33 -1.66
C GLN A 288 -3.57 28.10 -1.71
N LEU A 289 -3.02 26.89 -1.66
CA LEU A 289 -3.80 25.65 -1.60
C LEU A 289 -4.30 25.37 -0.19
N GLU A 290 -3.49 25.66 0.83
CA GLU A 290 -3.89 25.62 2.25
C GLU A 290 -5.07 26.55 2.52
N GLU A 291 -5.01 27.81 2.05
CA GLU A 291 -6.13 28.75 2.19
C GLU A 291 -7.40 28.22 1.51
N LYS A 292 -7.29 27.63 0.31
CA LYS A 292 -8.45 27.05 -0.38
C LYS A 292 -9.01 25.83 0.34
N LEU A 293 -8.14 24.99 0.89
CA LEU A 293 -8.54 23.84 1.71
C LEU A 293 -9.34 24.30 2.93
N ASP A 294 -8.88 25.34 3.63
CA ASP A 294 -9.58 25.89 4.79
C ASP A 294 -10.97 26.43 4.44
N HIS A 295 -11.11 27.11 3.28
CA HIS A 295 -12.41 27.60 2.81
C HIS A 295 -13.37 26.45 2.48
N GLU A 296 -12.90 25.41 1.79
CA GLU A 296 -13.71 24.22 1.48
C GLU A 296 -14.09 23.43 2.74
N MET A 297 -13.18 23.35 3.72
CA MET A 297 -13.48 22.74 5.03
C MET A 297 -14.58 23.51 5.78
N GLN A 298 -14.56 24.84 5.79
CA GLN A 298 -15.62 25.64 6.39
C GLN A 298 -16.97 25.45 5.66
N ALA A 299 -16.96 25.43 4.32
CA ALA A 299 -18.17 25.16 3.53
C ALA A 299 -18.76 23.77 3.82
N LYS A 300 -17.91 22.76 3.99
CA LYS A 300 -18.32 21.41 4.39
C LYS A 300 -18.96 21.40 5.78
N ASP A 301 -18.39 22.11 6.75
CA ASP A 301 -18.94 22.17 8.12
C ASP A 301 -20.34 22.83 8.13
N GLU A 302 -20.55 23.85 7.29
CA GLU A 302 -21.87 24.46 7.10
C GLU A 302 -22.89 23.47 6.50
N LEU A 303 -22.50 22.71 5.47
CA LEU A 303 -23.33 21.66 4.88
C LEU A 303 -23.63 20.53 5.88
N GLU A 304 -22.67 20.17 6.73
CA GLU A 304 -22.89 19.17 7.78
C GLU A 304 -23.93 19.63 8.81
N ASN A 305 -23.89 20.90 9.19
CA ASN A 305 -24.90 21.50 10.08
C ASN A 305 -26.28 21.55 9.43
N LYS A 306 -26.38 21.84 8.12
CA LYS A 306 -27.64 21.76 7.37
C LYS A 306 -28.19 20.34 7.31
N CYS A 307 -27.34 19.36 7.00
CA CYS A 307 -27.71 17.93 7.01
C CYS A 307 -28.24 17.48 8.38
N LYS A 308 -27.57 17.87 9.48
CA LYS A 308 -28.03 17.59 10.85
C LYS A 308 -29.40 18.20 11.13
N ASN A 309 -29.62 19.45 10.72
CA ASN A 309 -30.89 20.14 10.89
C ASN A 309 -32.02 19.49 10.09
N ALA A 310 -31.77 19.10 8.84
CA ALA A 310 -32.73 18.38 7.99
C ALA A 310 -33.07 17.00 8.57
N THR A 311 -32.07 16.25 9.05
CA THR A 311 -32.27 14.95 9.72
C THR A 311 -33.14 15.09 10.97
N ASN A 312 -32.88 16.10 11.80
CA ASN A 312 -33.70 16.39 12.98
C ASN A 312 -35.15 16.76 12.66
N ARG A 313 -35.40 17.38 11.49
CA ARG A 313 -36.76 17.68 11.01
C ARG A 313 -37.44 16.40 10.52
N LEU A 314 -36.71 15.55 9.79
CA LEU A 314 -37.21 14.26 9.33
C LEU A 314 -37.64 13.37 10.50
N ASP A 315 -36.81 13.26 11.54
CA ASP A 315 -37.12 12.50 12.76
C ASP A 315 -38.40 12.97 13.46
N LYS A 316 -38.68 14.28 13.43
CA LYS A 316 -39.92 14.83 14.00
C LYS A 316 -41.14 14.43 13.17
N LEU A 317 -41.04 14.50 11.85
CA LEU A 317 -42.13 14.10 10.95
C LEU A 317 -42.40 12.60 11.01
N VAL A 318 -41.37 11.76 11.08
CA VAL A 318 -41.54 10.30 11.26
C VAL A 318 -42.31 10.01 12.55
N LYS A 319 -41.93 10.66 13.67
CA LYS A 319 -42.65 10.50 14.95
C LYS A 319 -44.10 11.02 14.91
N GLU A 320 -44.38 12.04 14.12
CA GLU A 320 -45.75 12.55 13.93
C GLU A 320 -46.57 11.59 13.06
N LEU A 321 -45.98 11.06 11.99
CA LEU A 321 -46.60 10.04 11.13
C LEU A 321 -46.92 8.76 11.92
N ASP A 322 -46.00 8.30 12.76
CA ASP A 322 -46.23 7.14 13.65
C ASP A 322 -47.40 7.37 14.61
N LYS A 323 -47.51 8.57 15.19
CA LYS A 323 -48.64 8.91 16.08
C LYS A 323 -49.97 8.87 15.32
N GLU A 324 -49.98 9.35 14.08
CA GLU A 324 -51.16 9.38 13.23
C GLU A 324 -51.54 7.97 12.73
N MET A 325 -50.56 7.12 12.41
CA MET A 325 -50.80 5.72 12.08
C MET A 325 -51.39 4.95 13.28
N ASN A 326 -50.86 5.19 14.49
CA ASN A 326 -51.37 4.59 15.72
C ASN A 326 -52.77 5.10 16.10
N SER A 327 -53.09 6.37 15.85
CA SER A 327 -54.45 6.90 16.03
C SER A 327 -55.42 6.23 15.04
N ARG A 328 -55.02 6.09 13.77
CA ARG A 328 -55.78 5.42 12.71
C ARG A 328 -56.09 3.96 13.04
N GLN A 329 -55.09 3.17 13.43
CA GLN A 329 -55.29 1.76 13.81
C GLN A 329 -56.31 1.59 14.94
N ARG A 330 -56.30 2.49 15.94
CA ARG A 330 -57.28 2.47 17.04
C ARG A 330 -58.70 2.76 16.55
N VAL A 331 -58.86 3.73 15.64
CA VAL A 331 -60.17 4.08 15.06
C VAL A 331 -60.68 2.93 14.17
N GLU A 332 -59.81 2.32 13.34
CA GLU A 332 -60.17 1.16 12.50
C GLU A 332 -60.57 -0.07 13.34
N ALA A 333 -59.87 -0.34 14.44
CA ALA A 333 -60.23 -1.43 15.35
C ALA A 333 -61.62 -1.21 15.98
N SER A 334 -61.90 0.03 16.41
CA SER A 334 -63.21 0.42 16.94
C SER A 334 -64.32 0.34 15.87
N LEU A 335 -64.03 0.76 14.63
CA LEU A 335 -64.95 0.63 13.50
C LEU A 335 -65.33 -0.83 13.24
N ARG A 336 -64.34 -1.74 13.19
CA ARG A 336 -64.58 -3.19 13.03
C ARG A 336 -65.39 -3.81 14.16
N GLN A 337 -65.30 -3.26 15.38
CA GLN A 337 -66.13 -3.70 16.49
C GLN A 337 -67.59 -3.24 16.30
N LEU A 338 -67.79 -1.96 16.00
CA LEU A 338 -69.12 -1.39 15.75
C LEU A 338 -69.82 -2.05 14.56
N GLU A 339 -69.09 -2.39 13.50
CA GLU A 339 -69.61 -3.14 12.34
C GLU A 339 -70.13 -4.53 12.73
N ARG A 340 -69.39 -5.25 13.59
CA ARG A 340 -69.81 -6.56 14.11
C ARG A 340 -71.04 -6.44 14.99
N GLU A 341 -71.06 -5.47 15.91
CA GLU A 341 -72.22 -5.22 16.78
C GLU A 341 -73.47 -4.85 15.97
N ARG A 342 -73.31 -4.00 14.94
CA ARG A 342 -74.40 -3.66 14.01
C ARG A 342 -74.92 -4.90 13.29
N ALA A 343 -74.04 -5.74 12.74
CA ALA A 343 -74.44 -6.94 12.01
C ALA A 343 -75.23 -7.91 12.90
N LEU A 344 -74.80 -8.10 14.16
CA LEU A 344 -75.49 -8.93 15.14
C LEU A 344 -76.88 -8.38 15.47
N LEU A 345 -76.98 -7.09 15.80
CA LEU A 345 -78.26 -6.45 16.12
C LEU A 345 -79.20 -6.40 14.92
N GLN A 346 -78.65 -6.25 13.70
CA GLN A 346 -79.43 -6.29 12.47
C GLN A 346 -80.00 -7.69 12.21
N HIS A 347 -79.21 -8.75 12.41
CA HIS A 347 -79.72 -10.12 12.37
C HIS A 347 -80.83 -10.34 13.43
N GLN A 348 -80.59 -9.94 14.69
CA GLN A 348 -81.59 -10.02 15.77
C GLN A 348 -82.88 -9.25 15.44
N SER A 349 -82.76 -8.08 14.80
CA SER A 349 -83.89 -7.29 14.33
C SER A 349 -84.71 -8.04 13.27
N THR A 350 -84.05 -8.64 12.28
CA THR A 350 -84.73 -9.44 11.24
C THR A 350 -85.40 -10.69 11.80
N GLU A 351 -84.79 -11.36 12.78
CA GLU A 351 -85.37 -12.52 13.45
C GLU A 351 -86.57 -12.13 14.31
N SER A 352 -86.48 -11.00 15.03
CA SER A 352 -87.59 -10.46 15.81
C SER A 352 -88.77 -10.05 14.92
N LEU A 353 -88.51 -9.47 13.75
CA LEU A 353 -89.54 -9.16 12.76
C LEU A 353 -90.27 -10.43 12.28
N ARG A 354 -89.53 -11.49 11.93
CA ARG A 354 -90.12 -12.79 11.54
C ARG A 354 -90.99 -13.37 12.65
N LYS A 355 -90.55 -13.28 13.92
CA LYS A 355 -91.36 -13.73 15.07
C LYS A 355 -92.66 -12.95 15.18
N VAL A 356 -92.62 -11.63 15.02
CA VAL A 356 -93.81 -10.77 15.03
C VAL A 356 -94.77 -11.14 13.88
N GLU A 357 -94.26 -11.46 12.69
CA GLU A 357 -95.07 -11.92 11.55
C GLU A 357 -95.75 -13.28 11.83
N ILE A 358 -95.02 -14.24 12.39
CA ILE A 358 -95.56 -15.56 12.77
C ILE A 358 -96.67 -15.43 13.82
N GLU A 359 -96.48 -14.60 14.85
CA GLU A 359 -97.54 -14.36 15.85
C GLU A 359 -98.74 -13.62 15.26
N ALA A 360 -98.53 -12.72 14.29
CA ALA A 360 -99.62 -12.06 13.58
C ALA A 360 -100.45 -13.04 12.73
N ASP A 361 -99.81 -14.06 12.15
CA ASP A 361 -100.49 -15.15 11.42
C ASP A 361 -101.26 -16.07 12.36
N ARG A 362 -100.67 -16.46 13.50
CA ARG A 362 -101.36 -17.25 14.54
C ARG A 362 -102.57 -16.53 15.10
N LYS A 363 -102.43 -15.23 15.38
CA LYS A 363 -103.56 -14.37 15.79
C LYS A 363 -104.69 -14.44 14.78
N ARG A 364 -104.41 -14.31 13.49
CA ARG A 364 -105.42 -14.42 12.41
C ARG A 364 -106.09 -15.79 12.39
N SER A 365 -105.34 -16.88 12.61
CA SER A 365 -105.90 -18.24 12.70
C SER A 365 -106.85 -18.39 13.88
N LEU A 366 -106.43 -17.95 15.08
CA LEU A 366 -107.26 -17.98 16.28
C LEU A 366 -108.52 -17.13 16.14
N GLU A 367 -108.43 -15.93 15.54
CA GLU A 367 -109.59 -15.09 15.26
C GLU A 367 -110.61 -15.80 14.34
N ASN A 368 -110.13 -16.52 13.32
CA ASN A 368 -110.98 -17.30 12.43
C ASN A 368 -111.63 -18.49 13.14
N GLU A 369 -110.89 -19.24 13.96
CA GLU A 369 -111.43 -20.34 14.78
C GLU A 369 -112.50 -19.84 15.77
N LEU A 370 -112.25 -18.70 16.39
CA LEU A 370 -113.17 -18.07 17.34
C LEU A 370 -114.46 -17.63 16.66
N ASN A 371 -114.38 -17.04 15.46
CA ASN A 371 -115.55 -16.72 14.65
C ASN A 371 -116.33 -17.98 14.25
N ASN A 372 -115.65 -19.05 13.81
CA ASN A 372 -116.29 -20.33 13.49
C ASN A 372 -117.02 -20.94 14.70
N LEU A 373 -116.41 -20.92 15.89
CA LEU A 373 -117.03 -21.40 17.13
C LEU A 373 -118.22 -20.53 17.54
N ARG A 374 -118.17 -19.20 17.35
CA ARG A 374 -119.32 -18.31 17.56
C ARG A 374 -120.48 -18.67 16.63
N ASP A 375 -120.20 -18.84 15.35
CA ASP A 375 -121.22 -19.18 14.35
C ASP A 375 -121.88 -20.53 14.66
N GLN A 376 -121.08 -21.55 15.03
CA GLN A 376 -121.59 -22.86 15.47
C GLN A 376 -122.48 -22.76 16.73
N LEU A 377 -122.08 -21.95 17.71
CA LEU A 377 -122.85 -21.71 18.92
C LEU A 377 -124.18 -21.01 18.61
N GLU A 378 -124.16 -20.03 17.70
CA GLU A 378 -125.36 -19.29 17.28
C GLU A 378 -126.34 -20.17 16.48
N ASP A 379 -125.83 -20.99 15.57
CA ASP A 379 -126.59 -21.97 14.82
C ASP A 379 -127.28 -23.01 15.73
N LEU A 380 -126.56 -23.51 16.73
CA LEU A 380 -127.12 -24.44 17.71
C LEU A 380 -128.19 -23.78 18.60
N ARG A 381 -128.00 -22.51 18.98
CA ARG A 381 -129.01 -21.72 19.69
C ARG A 381 -130.27 -21.48 18.85
N LYS A 382 -130.13 -21.29 17.54
CA LYS A 382 -131.26 -21.12 16.60
C LYS A 382 -132.02 -22.44 16.34
N ARG A 383 -131.32 -23.58 16.27
CA ARG A 383 -131.92 -24.88 15.92
C ARG A 383 -132.69 -25.55 17.07
N ASN A 384 -132.56 -25.15 18.34
CA ASN A 384 -133.13 -25.94 19.45
C ASN A 384 -133.48 -25.14 20.72
N GLN A 385 -134.77 -25.09 21.07
CA GLN A 385 -135.26 -24.52 22.35
C GLN A 385 -135.71 -25.59 23.38
N ASN A 386 -135.73 -26.90 23.05
CA ASN A 386 -136.47 -27.90 23.85
C ASN A 386 -135.74 -29.23 24.21
N SER A 387 -134.40 -29.27 24.36
CA SER A 387 -133.69 -30.52 24.74
C SER A 387 -132.49 -30.35 25.71
N GLN A 388 -132.44 -31.14 26.79
CA GLN A 388 -131.35 -31.15 27.79
C GLN A 388 -129.96 -31.45 27.20
N ILE A 389 -129.86 -32.36 26.23
CA ILE A 389 -128.61 -32.73 25.55
C ILE A 389 -128.04 -31.54 24.73
N SER A 390 -128.92 -30.68 24.23
CA SER A 390 -128.54 -29.48 23.50
C SER A 390 -127.97 -28.40 24.43
N ASN A 391 -128.49 -28.31 25.66
CA ASN A 391 -128.01 -27.37 26.68
C ASN A 391 -126.60 -27.74 27.16
N GLU A 392 -126.30 -29.03 27.37
CA GLU A 392 -124.94 -29.48 27.73
C GLU A 392 -123.93 -29.18 26.62
N LYS A 393 -124.28 -29.44 25.36
CA LYS A 393 -123.43 -29.07 24.20
C LYS A 393 -123.25 -27.55 24.08
N ASN A 394 -124.27 -26.75 24.40
CA ASN A 394 -124.17 -25.28 24.41
C ASN A 394 -123.18 -24.80 25.48
N ILE A 395 -123.26 -25.36 26.69
CA ILE A 395 -122.33 -25.06 27.80
C ILE A 395 -120.90 -25.46 27.41
N GLN A 396 -120.72 -26.62 26.78
CA GLN A 396 -119.40 -27.09 26.34
C GLN A 396 -118.77 -26.19 25.26
N LEU A 397 -119.55 -25.79 24.25
CA LEU A 397 -119.08 -24.84 23.22
C LEU A 397 -118.82 -23.45 23.80
N GLN A 398 -119.62 -23.01 24.76
CA GLN A 398 -119.42 -21.72 25.41
C GLN A 398 -118.13 -21.72 26.25
N LYS A 399 -117.82 -22.82 26.93
CA LYS A 399 -116.55 -23.01 27.63
C LYS A 399 -115.36 -23.01 26.65
N GLN A 400 -115.46 -23.73 25.54
CA GLN A 400 -114.43 -23.73 24.49
C GLN A 400 -114.22 -22.34 23.88
N LEU A 401 -115.30 -21.56 23.72
CA LEU A 401 -115.23 -20.18 23.27
C LEU A 401 -114.49 -19.28 24.26
N GLU A 402 -114.79 -19.41 25.56
CA GLU A 402 -114.11 -18.66 26.63
C GLU A 402 -112.62 -19.03 26.71
N GLU A 403 -112.29 -20.32 26.61
CA GLU A 403 -110.91 -20.81 26.54
C GLU A 403 -110.17 -20.25 25.31
N ALA A 404 -110.78 -20.27 24.12
CA ALA A 404 -110.19 -19.71 22.90
C ALA A 404 -110.00 -18.18 22.98
N ASN A 405 -110.95 -17.44 23.59
CA ASN A 405 -110.79 -15.99 23.82
C ASN A 405 -109.64 -15.69 24.79
N ALA A 406 -109.48 -16.49 25.84
CA ALA A 406 -108.38 -16.32 26.79
C ALA A 406 -107.01 -16.55 26.13
N VAL A 407 -106.90 -17.59 25.28
CA VAL A 407 -105.68 -17.84 24.49
C VAL A 407 -105.41 -16.69 23.52
N LEU A 408 -106.44 -16.20 22.81
CA LEU A 408 -106.28 -15.06 21.90
C LEU A 408 -105.81 -13.78 22.61
N GLN A 409 -106.33 -13.48 23.81
CA GLN A 409 -105.88 -12.33 24.60
C GLN A 409 -104.42 -12.47 25.04
N ALA A 410 -104.02 -13.65 25.53
CA ALA A 410 -102.64 -13.92 25.92
C ALA A 410 -101.66 -13.76 24.73
N GLU A 411 -102.04 -14.25 23.54
CA GLU A 411 -101.24 -14.08 22.32
C GLU A 411 -101.17 -12.62 21.85
N GLN A 412 -102.25 -11.84 21.99
CA GLN A 412 -102.23 -10.41 21.68
C GLN A 412 -101.27 -9.63 22.58
N GLU A 413 -101.23 -9.95 23.88
CA GLU A 413 -100.28 -9.35 24.81
C GLU A 413 -98.83 -9.76 24.50
N ALA A 414 -98.61 -11.03 24.13
CA ALA A 414 -97.29 -11.53 23.72
C ALA A 414 -96.79 -10.82 22.45
N ALA A 415 -97.64 -10.70 21.42
CA ALA A 415 -97.32 -9.98 20.18
C ALA A 415 -97.02 -8.49 20.43
N ALA A 416 -97.77 -7.84 21.33
CA ALA A 416 -97.51 -6.43 21.70
C ALA A 416 -96.15 -6.24 22.38
N LYS A 417 -95.76 -7.18 23.26
CA LYS A 417 -94.42 -7.18 23.90
C LYS A 417 -93.31 -7.37 22.86
N LEU A 418 -93.45 -8.34 21.95
CA LEU A 418 -92.48 -8.60 20.87
C LEU A 418 -92.31 -7.40 19.93
N LYS A 419 -93.41 -6.72 19.58
CA LYS A 419 -93.37 -5.52 18.75
C LYS A 419 -92.66 -4.35 19.43
N LYS A 420 -92.81 -4.22 20.75
CA LYS A 420 -92.08 -3.21 21.54
C LYS A 420 -90.58 -3.51 21.57
N SER A 421 -90.18 -4.75 21.86
CA SER A 421 -88.77 -5.15 21.85
C SER A 421 -88.13 -5.01 20.47
N GLN A 422 -88.86 -5.33 19.39
CA GLN A 422 -88.40 -5.09 18.01
C GLN A 422 -88.09 -3.60 17.76
N GLY A 423 -88.97 -2.70 18.19
CA GLY A 423 -88.77 -1.26 18.04
C GLY A 423 -87.57 -0.72 18.82
N GLU A 424 -87.25 -1.31 19.98
CA GLU A 424 -86.07 -0.96 20.78
C GLU A 424 -84.76 -1.40 20.08
N VAL A 425 -84.70 -2.64 19.58
CA VAL A 425 -83.55 -3.13 18.79
C VAL A 425 -83.34 -2.29 17.52
N GLN A 426 -84.42 -1.90 16.84
CA GLN A 426 -84.33 -1.08 15.63
C GLN A 426 -83.77 0.32 15.90
N LYS A 427 -84.11 0.94 17.03
CA LYS A 427 -83.52 2.22 17.47
C LYS A 427 -82.02 2.09 17.79
N GLN A 428 -81.61 0.98 18.40
CA GLN A 428 -80.19 0.71 18.68
C GLN A 428 -79.39 0.55 17.39
N VAL A 429 -79.92 -0.17 16.39
CA VAL A 429 -79.29 -0.29 15.06
C VAL A 429 -79.10 1.09 14.40
N GLN A 430 -80.13 1.95 14.41
CA GLN A 430 -80.02 3.31 13.87
C GLN A 430 -78.97 4.17 14.59
N SER A 431 -78.86 4.04 15.92
CA SER A 431 -77.84 4.75 16.70
C SER A 431 -76.43 4.29 16.34
N LEU A 432 -76.21 2.99 16.13
CA LEU A 432 -74.92 2.43 15.72
C LEU A 432 -74.55 2.86 14.29
N GLU A 433 -75.52 2.97 13.38
CA GLU A 433 -75.28 3.45 12.01
C GLU A 433 -74.75 4.89 11.98
N VAL A 434 -75.26 5.77 12.86
CA VAL A 434 -74.75 7.14 12.98
C VAL A 434 -73.31 7.14 13.52
N SER A 435 -73.05 6.39 14.59
CA SER A 435 -71.70 6.28 15.16
C SER A 435 -70.67 5.71 14.17
N LEU A 436 -71.09 4.76 13.34
CA LEU A 436 -70.26 4.16 12.31
C LEU A 436 -69.89 5.18 11.21
N ARG A 437 -70.81 6.05 10.80
CA ARG A 437 -70.50 7.15 9.86
C ARG A 437 -69.51 8.14 10.44
N GLU A 438 -69.69 8.55 11.69
CA GLU A 438 -68.75 9.48 12.37
C GLU A 438 -67.34 8.89 12.45
N MET A 439 -67.22 7.58 12.71
CA MET A 439 -65.94 6.89 12.75
C MET A 439 -65.31 6.74 11.36
N GLN A 440 -66.11 6.52 10.32
CA GLN A 440 -65.64 6.51 8.93
C GLN A 440 -65.11 7.88 8.49
N GLU A 441 -65.79 8.97 8.84
CA GLU A 441 -65.32 10.33 8.56
C GLU A 441 -63.99 10.63 9.24
N LYS A 442 -63.84 10.22 10.51
CA LYS A 442 -62.56 10.33 11.24
C LYS A 442 -61.45 9.53 10.55
N CYS A 443 -61.71 8.30 10.12
CA CYS A 443 -60.73 7.52 9.34
C CYS A 443 -60.30 8.27 8.07
N SER A 444 -61.24 8.86 7.33
CA SER A 444 -60.92 9.62 6.11
C SER A 444 -60.10 10.88 6.41
N GLN A 445 -60.35 11.56 7.52
CA GLN A 445 -59.55 12.72 7.94
C GLN A 445 -58.10 12.33 8.28
N LEU A 446 -57.92 11.24 9.04
CA LEU A 446 -56.59 10.73 9.39
C LEU A 446 -55.81 10.26 8.14
N GLU A 447 -56.48 9.67 7.15
CA GLU A 447 -55.83 9.27 5.89
C GLU A 447 -55.34 10.49 5.09
N ASN A 448 -56.11 11.58 5.08
CA ASN A 448 -55.68 12.83 4.43
C ASN A 448 -54.48 13.47 5.17
N SER A 449 -54.51 13.50 6.51
CA SER A 449 -53.37 13.97 7.32
C SER A 449 -52.11 13.14 7.06
N LYS A 450 -52.26 11.81 7.00
CA LYS A 450 -51.18 10.87 6.68
C LYS A 450 -50.57 11.18 5.30
N MET A 451 -51.39 11.31 4.26
CA MET A 451 -50.90 11.63 2.90
C MET A 451 -50.12 12.96 2.85
N GLU A 452 -50.56 13.97 3.60
CA GLU A 452 -49.85 15.26 3.67
C GLU A 452 -48.50 15.14 4.38
N LEU A 453 -48.43 14.38 5.47
CA LEU A 453 -47.17 14.08 6.18
C LEU A 453 -46.21 13.25 5.31
N GLU A 454 -46.71 12.24 4.59
CA GLU A 454 -45.90 11.45 3.64
C GLU A 454 -45.32 12.32 2.52
N LYS A 455 -46.10 13.27 2.00
CA LYS A 455 -45.63 14.22 1.00
C LYS A 455 -44.53 15.14 1.54
N GLN A 456 -44.67 15.65 2.77
CA GLN A 456 -43.63 16.46 3.41
C GLN A 456 -42.36 15.66 3.69
N LEU A 457 -42.51 14.39 4.07
CA LEU A 457 -41.41 13.45 4.30
C LEU A 457 -40.63 13.22 3.01
N MET A 458 -41.30 12.95 1.88
CA MET A 458 -40.64 12.82 0.57
C MET A 458 -39.91 14.09 0.14
N GLY A 459 -40.49 15.27 0.39
CA GLY A 459 -39.85 16.55 0.09
C GLY A 459 -38.55 16.75 0.87
N LEU A 460 -38.57 16.51 2.18
CA LEU A 460 -37.38 16.63 3.02
C LEU A 460 -36.33 15.56 2.76
N GLN A 461 -36.74 14.35 2.35
CA GLN A 461 -35.80 13.32 1.88
C GLN A 461 -35.05 13.78 0.63
N ALA A 462 -35.75 14.37 -0.34
CA ALA A 462 -35.12 14.91 -1.54
C ALA A 462 -34.13 16.05 -1.22
N GLU A 463 -34.51 17.00 -0.36
CA GLU A 463 -33.61 18.06 0.12
C GLU A 463 -32.37 17.48 0.83
N LEU A 464 -32.55 16.45 1.67
CA LEU A 464 -31.44 15.80 2.37
C LEU A 464 -30.50 15.06 1.40
N GLU A 465 -31.03 14.43 0.35
CA GLU A 465 -30.22 13.79 -0.69
C GLU A 465 -29.43 14.79 -1.53
N GLU A 466 -30.01 15.96 -1.83
CA GLU A 466 -29.32 17.05 -2.51
C GLU A 466 -28.15 17.56 -1.66
N GLU A 467 -28.39 17.89 -0.40
CA GLU A 467 -27.35 18.33 0.54
C GLU A 467 -26.26 17.26 0.77
N ARG A 468 -26.62 15.96 0.76
CA ARG A 468 -25.66 14.86 0.84
C ARG A 468 -24.78 14.76 -0.41
N ARG A 469 -25.31 15.02 -1.61
CA ARG A 469 -24.51 15.08 -2.84
C ARG A 469 -23.51 16.23 -2.78
N ASP A 470 -23.96 17.42 -2.38
CA ASP A 470 -23.09 18.59 -2.27
C ASP A 470 -21.98 18.36 -1.24
N ARG A 471 -22.29 17.74 -0.10
CA ARG A 471 -21.29 17.35 0.90
C ARG A 471 -20.28 16.32 0.36
N ASN A 472 -20.72 15.36 -0.46
CA ASN A 472 -19.83 14.38 -1.07
C ASN A 472 -18.88 15.07 -2.06
N LEU A 473 -19.40 15.94 -2.91
CA LEU A 473 -18.58 16.74 -3.84
C LEU A 473 -17.55 17.59 -3.09
N GLY A 474 -17.96 18.28 -2.02
CA GLY A 474 -17.04 19.03 -1.15
C GLY A 474 -16.00 18.15 -0.44
N THR A 475 -16.32 16.88 -0.17
CA THR A 475 -15.35 15.94 0.41
C THR A 475 -14.33 15.50 -0.63
N GLU A 476 -14.75 15.27 -1.87
CA GLU A 476 -13.86 14.95 -3.00
C GLU A 476 -12.90 16.11 -3.31
N THR A 477 -13.40 17.36 -3.34
CA THR A 477 -12.55 18.54 -3.55
C THR A 477 -11.52 18.70 -2.43
N ILE A 478 -11.90 18.46 -1.18
CA ILE A 478 -10.98 18.45 -0.03
C ILE A 478 -9.91 17.37 -0.20
N THR A 479 -10.27 16.15 -0.59
CA THR A 479 -9.29 15.07 -0.78
C THR A 479 -8.31 15.37 -1.91
N ASP A 480 -8.77 15.97 -3.01
CA ASP A 480 -7.93 16.38 -4.13
C ASP A 480 -6.95 17.48 -3.73
N LEU A 481 -7.43 18.47 -2.96
CA LEU A 481 -6.60 19.55 -2.43
C LEU A 481 -5.54 19.00 -1.45
N GLN A 482 -5.92 18.09 -0.55
CA GLN A 482 -4.99 17.44 0.37
C GLN A 482 -3.91 16.64 -0.36
N ALA A 483 -4.30 15.82 -1.35
CA ALA A 483 -3.34 15.07 -2.16
C ALA A 483 -2.34 15.99 -2.88
N ARG A 484 -2.82 17.13 -3.39
CA ARG A 484 -1.97 18.12 -4.06
C ARG A 484 -1.02 18.83 -3.10
N ILE A 485 -1.47 19.14 -1.88
CA ILE A 485 -0.63 19.70 -0.81
C ILE A 485 0.47 18.69 -0.45
N SER A 486 0.12 17.44 -0.15
CA SER A 486 1.10 16.41 0.21
C SER A 486 2.13 16.17 -0.90
N GLY A 487 1.72 16.14 -2.17
CA GLY A 487 2.66 16.02 -3.29
C GLY A 487 3.64 17.19 -3.40
N LEU A 488 3.19 18.42 -3.10
CA LEU A 488 4.08 19.59 -3.06
C LEU A 488 5.01 19.58 -1.84
N GLU A 489 4.54 19.12 -0.69
CA GLU A 489 5.37 18.94 0.51
C GLU A 489 6.49 17.91 0.26
N GLU A 490 6.18 16.82 -0.43
CA GLU A 490 7.15 15.79 -0.81
C GLU A 490 8.22 16.34 -1.77
N GLN A 491 7.83 17.10 -2.79
CA GLN A 491 8.78 17.79 -3.67
C GLN A 491 9.67 18.77 -2.90
N VAL A 492 9.12 19.50 -1.92
CA VAL A 492 9.91 20.38 -1.06
C VAL A 492 10.89 19.58 -0.20
N LYS A 493 10.51 18.39 0.28
CA LYS A 493 11.38 17.49 1.05
C LYS A 493 12.51 16.92 0.21
N GLU A 494 12.20 16.48 -1.01
CA GLU A 494 13.20 15.96 -1.97
C GLU A 494 14.23 17.04 -2.33
N LEU A 495 13.77 18.26 -2.63
CA LEU A 495 14.65 19.40 -2.88
C LEU A 495 15.54 19.74 -1.67
N LYS A 496 15.02 19.60 -0.44
CA LYS A 496 15.84 19.77 0.79
C LYS A 496 16.93 18.70 0.91
N SER A 497 16.61 17.44 0.60
CA SER A 497 17.57 16.33 0.64
C SER A 497 18.66 16.50 -0.42
N SER A 498 18.28 16.82 -1.66
CA SER A 498 19.26 17.09 -2.71
C SER A 498 20.18 18.26 -2.36
N LEU A 499 19.66 19.32 -1.72
CA LEU A 499 20.47 20.45 -1.26
C LEU A 499 21.49 20.03 -0.17
N SER A 500 21.12 19.13 0.74
CA SER A 500 22.02 18.66 1.81
C SER A 500 23.13 17.75 1.27
N GLU A 501 22.83 16.89 0.29
CA GLU A 501 23.82 16.07 -0.42
C GLU A 501 24.86 16.93 -1.12
N VAL A 502 24.42 17.91 -1.91
CA VAL A 502 25.32 18.86 -2.58
C VAL A 502 26.17 19.64 -1.57
N HIS A 503 25.61 19.97 -0.41
CA HIS A 503 26.37 20.65 0.65
C HIS A 503 27.46 19.74 1.26
N SER A 504 27.14 18.47 1.48
CA SER A 504 28.09 17.44 1.94
C SER A 504 29.23 17.25 0.94
N GLU A 505 28.92 17.12 -0.35
CA GLU A 505 29.91 17.00 -1.42
C GLU A 505 30.83 18.22 -1.49
N LYS A 506 30.26 19.44 -1.41
CA LYS A 506 31.04 20.68 -1.36
C LYS A 506 32.01 20.67 -0.18
N LYS A 507 31.57 20.23 1.01
CA LYS A 507 32.44 20.13 2.18
C LYS A 507 33.58 19.15 1.98
N GLN A 508 33.31 17.96 1.43
CA GLN A 508 34.34 16.96 1.13
C GLN A 508 35.36 17.47 0.10
N LEU A 509 34.90 18.19 -0.93
CA LEU A 509 35.77 18.81 -1.93
C LEU A 509 36.64 19.91 -1.31
N GLN A 510 36.09 20.71 -0.40
CA GLN A 510 36.83 21.74 0.32
C GLN A 510 37.92 21.13 1.21
N GLU A 511 37.64 20.03 1.90
CA GLU A 511 38.62 19.30 2.71
C GLU A 511 39.76 18.75 1.84
N LYS A 512 39.43 18.09 0.72
CA LYS A 512 40.43 17.62 -0.26
C LYS A 512 41.30 18.75 -0.81
N LEU A 513 40.70 19.91 -1.09
CA LEU A 513 41.44 21.08 -1.58
C LEU A 513 42.43 21.58 -0.52
N ASN A 514 42.01 21.67 0.74
CA ASN A 514 42.89 22.07 1.84
C ASN A 514 44.05 21.07 2.04
N ASP A 515 43.81 19.77 1.87
CA ASP A 515 44.86 18.76 2.00
C ASP A 515 45.87 18.83 0.85
N LEU A 516 45.39 19.03 -0.39
CA LEU A 516 46.26 19.28 -1.55
C LEU A 516 47.09 20.56 -1.40
N GLU A 517 46.51 21.62 -0.84
CA GLU A 517 47.24 22.87 -0.55
C GLU A 517 48.35 22.66 0.50
N LYS A 518 48.08 21.89 1.56
CA LYS A 518 49.10 21.51 2.55
C LYS A 518 50.21 20.68 1.91
N GLU A 519 49.86 19.70 1.08
CA GLU A 519 50.85 18.86 0.39
C GLU A 519 51.72 19.68 -0.56
N LYS A 520 51.10 20.59 -1.32
CA LYS A 520 51.82 21.55 -2.17
C LYS A 520 52.79 22.41 -1.34
N SER A 521 52.34 22.96 -0.21
CA SER A 521 53.20 23.75 0.67
C SER A 521 54.38 22.94 1.23
N ASN A 522 54.13 21.69 1.63
CA ASN A 522 55.19 20.79 2.09
C ASN A 522 56.21 20.48 0.98
N GLN A 523 55.75 20.24 -0.25
CA GLN A 523 56.63 20.03 -1.40
C GLN A 523 57.44 21.29 -1.74
N GLU A 524 56.83 22.48 -1.68
CA GLU A 524 57.54 23.76 -1.85
C GLU A 524 58.64 23.93 -0.79
N ILE A 525 58.36 23.59 0.47
CA ILE A 525 59.35 23.63 1.56
C ILE A 525 60.51 22.66 1.28
N ASP A 526 60.22 21.40 0.89
CA ASP A 526 61.26 20.40 0.61
C ASP A 526 62.13 20.78 -0.60
N LEU A 527 61.52 21.30 -1.67
CA LEU A 527 62.24 21.83 -2.82
C LEU A 527 63.14 23.02 -2.44
N THR A 528 62.64 23.91 -1.59
CA THR A 528 63.41 25.06 -1.08
C THR A 528 64.60 24.60 -0.23
N PHE A 529 64.41 23.58 0.62
CA PHE A 529 65.48 23.00 1.42
C PHE A 529 66.55 22.36 0.53
N LYS A 530 66.15 21.56 -0.47
CA LYS A 530 67.05 20.95 -1.46
C LYS A 530 67.83 22.00 -2.24
N LEU A 531 67.17 23.05 -2.71
CA LEU A 531 67.81 24.17 -3.39
C LEU A 531 68.89 24.80 -2.50
N LYS A 532 68.56 25.07 -1.23
CA LYS A 532 69.51 25.67 -0.28
C LYS A 532 70.70 24.77 0.02
N SER A 533 70.48 23.45 0.14
CA SER A 533 71.55 22.47 0.32
C SER A 533 72.46 22.38 -0.91
N LEU A 534 71.90 22.39 -2.12
CA LEU A 534 72.67 22.39 -3.36
C LEU A 534 73.47 23.69 -3.51
N GLN A 535 72.87 24.82 -3.15
CA GLN A 535 73.53 26.13 -3.19
C GLN A 535 74.71 26.17 -2.21
N GLN A 536 74.56 25.63 -1.00
CA GLN A 536 75.66 25.52 -0.04
C GLN A 536 76.77 24.58 -0.51
N SER A 537 76.42 23.45 -1.15
CA SER A 537 77.41 22.54 -1.75
C SER A 537 78.15 23.19 -2.92
N LEU A 538 77.46 23.97 -3.73
CA LEU A 538 78.06 24.73 -4.83
C LEU A 538 79.04 25.78 -4.29
N GLU A 539 78.63 26.55 -3.28
CA GLU A 539 79.51 27.52 -2.62
C GLU A 539 80.76 26.86 -2.00
N GLN A 540 80.61 25.65 -1.44
CA GLN A 540 81.73 24.88 -0.92
C GLN A 540 82.69 24.45 -2.04
N GLU A 541 82.18 23.87 -3.13
CA GLU A 541 82.98 23.49 -4.31
C GLU A 541 83.65 24.71 -4.95
N GLU A 542 82.97 25.86 -5.02
CA GLU A 542 83.55 27.11 -5.50
C GLU A 542 84.69 27.59 -4.60
N ALA A 543 84.55 27.46 -3.28
CA ALA A 543 85.61 27.79 -2.32
C ALA A 543 86.82 26.84 -2.46
N GLU A 544 86.57 25.54 -2.62
CA GLU A 544 87.62 24.52 -2.85
C GLU A 544 88.33 24.74 -4.19
N HIS A 545 87.58 25.05 -5.26
CA HIS A 545 88.12 25.42 -6.56
C HIS A 545 88.95 26.72 -6.49
N LYS A 546 88.50 27.71 -5.71
CA LYS A 546 89.25 28.95 -5.49
C LYS A 546 90.55 28.69 -4.71
N ALA A 547 90.52 27.83 -3.70
CA ALA A 547 91.70 27.42 -2.93
C ALA A 547 92.70 26.63 -3.78
N THR A 548 92.23 25.70 -4.64
CA THR A 548 93.10 24.96 -5.57
C THR A 548 93.69 25.88 -6.65
N LYS A 549 92.92 26.81 -7.19
CA LYS A 549 93.41 27.85 -8.10
C LYS A 549 94.49 28.73 -7.47
N ALA A 550 94.34 29.11 -6.19
CA ALA A 550 95.36 29.87 -5.46
C ALA A 550 96.66 29.06 -5.29
N LYS A 551 96.56 27.77 -4.94
CA LYS A 551 97.73 26.86 -4.85
C LYS A 551 98.46 26.70 -6.20
N LEU A 552 97.72 26.69 -7.31
CA LEU A 552 98.27 26.66 -8.67
C LEU A 552 98.97 27.97 -9.04
N ALA A 553 98.45 29.12 -8.59
CA ALA A 553 99.10 30.41 -8.79
C ALA A 553 100.44 30.52 -8.04
N ASP A 554 100.52 30.04 -6.79
CA ASP A 554 101.79 29.94 -6.04
C ASP A 554 102.79 29.03 -6.75
N LYS A 555 102.32 27.90 -7.32
CA LYS A 555 103.18 27.00 -8.10
C LYS A 555 103.72 27.69 -9.36
N ASN A 556 102.88 28.47 -10.06
CA ASN A 556 103.32 29.24 -11.23
C ASN A 556 104.31 30.36 -10.87
N HIS A 557 104.19 30.97 -9.69
CA HIS A 557 105.16 31.96 -9.21
C HIS A 557 106.54 31.32 -8.94
N ILE A 558 106.56 30.07 -8.44
CA ILE A 558 107.80 29.29 -8.29
C ILE A 558 108.41 28.94 -9.65
N TYR A 559 107.60 28.59 -10.65
CA TYR A 559 108.10 28.35 -12.01
C TYR A 559 108.69 29.61 -12.65
N GLN A 560 108.05 30.78 -12.50
CA GLN A 560 108.61 32.06 -12.97
C GLN A 560 109.94 32.42 -12.29
N SER A 561 110.08 32.18 -10.99
CA SER A 561 111.32 32.43 -10.27
C SER A 561 112.47 31.50 -10.70
N ILE A 562 112.15 30.27 -11.10
CA ILE A 562 113.13 29.32 -11.67
C ILE A 562 113.51 29.70 -13.11
N GLU A 563 112.58 30.22 -13.91
CA GLU A 563 112.80 30.69 -15.28
C GLU A 563 113.70 31.95 -15.30
N GLU A 564 113.49 32.88 -14.36
CA GLU A 564 114.31 34.08 -14.18
C GLU A 564 115.75 33.74 -13.77
N ALA A 565 115.94 32.79 -12.83
CA ALA A 565 117.27 32.33 -12.43
C ALA A 565 118.03 31.61 -13.57
N LYS A 566 117.33 30.90 -14.46
CA LYS A 566 117.94 30.30 -15.66
C LYS A 566 118.30 31.32 -16.74
N SER A 567 117.49 32.36 -16.89
CA SER A 567 117.74 33.47 -17.83
C SER A 567 118.97 34.30 -17.43
N GLU A 568 119.18 34.54 -16.14
CA GLU A 568 120.37 35.21 -15.63
C GLU A 568 121.66 34.39 -15.83
N ALA A 569 121.62 33.08 -15.59
CA ALA A 569 122.76 32.19 -15.85
C ALA A 569 123.13 32.11 -17.34
N LEU A 570 122.15 32.19 -18.25
CA LEU A 570 122.39 32.21 -19.70
C LEU A 570 123.06 33.50 -20.18
N LYS A 571 122.69 34.66 -19.62
CA LYS A 571 123.35 35.95 -19.94
C LYS A 571 124.80 36.01 -19.49
N GLU A 572 125.12 35.38 -18.36
CA GLU A 572 126.50 35.33 -17.83
C GLU A 572 127.42 34.45 -18.70
N VAL A 573 126.90 33.32 -19.19
CA VAL A 573 127.60 32.46 -20.16
C VAL A 573 127.79 33.13 -21.52
N GLU A 574 126.81 33.92 -21.96
CA GLU A 574 126.90 34.64 -23.24
C GLU A 574 127.96 35.78 -23.18
N SER A 575 128.07 36.46 -22.03
CA SER A 575 129.10 37.48 -21.79
C SER A 575 130.52 36.90 -21.79
N THR A 576 130.72 35.76 -21.13
CA THR A 576 132.04 35.09 -21.06
C THR A 576 132.48 34.54 -22.42
N LEU A 577 131.54 34.05 -23.24
CA LEU A 577 131.81 33.64 -24.62
C LEU A 577 132.26 34.82 -25.51
N GLN A 578 131.76 36.03 -25.25
CA GLN A 578 132.08 37.22 -26.02
C GLN A 578 133.48 37.77 -25.69
N GLU A 579 133.90 37.66 -24.43
CA GLU A 579 135.27 37.97 -24.00
C GLU A 579 136.31 36.99 -24.59
N GLU A 580 136.02 35.69 -24.59
CA GLU A 580 136.87 34.66 -25.21
C GLU A 580 137.08 34.91 -26.73
N ARG A 581 136.03 35.31 -27.45
CA ARG A 581 136.11 35.66 -28.88
C ARG A 581 136.97 36.90 -29.14
N SER A 582 136.91 37.89 -28.27
CA SER A 582 137.74 39.11 -28.32
C SER A 582 139.23 38.78 -28.15
N LEU A 583 139.56 37.94 -27.16
CA LEU A 583 140.92 37.51 -26.90
C LEU A 583 141.50 36.68 -28.04
N LYS A 584 140.70 35.80 -28.65
CA LYS A 584 141.11 35.01 -29.83
C LYS A 584 141.54 35.91 -31.00
N LEU A 585 140.77 36.95 -31.30
CA LEU A 585 141.07 37.89 -32.40
C LEU A 585 142.37 38.68 -32.16
N GLN A 586 142.68 39.03 -30.90
CA GLN A 586 143.95 39.66 -30.55
C GLN A 586 145.16 38.73 -30.74
N VAL A 587 145.00 37.43 -30.44
CA VAL A 587 146.07 36.44 -30.59
C VAL A 587 146.33 36.15 -32.07
N GLU A 588 145.28 36.00 -32.89
CA GLU A 588 145.40 35.81 -34.34
C GLU A 588 146.09 37.01 -35.02
N GLY A 589 145.80 38.24 -34.58
CA GLY A 589 146.49 39.44 -35.08
C GLY A 589 147.99 39.48 -34.75
N LYS A 590 148.38 39.02 -33.55
CA LYS A 590 149.81 38.94 -33.16
C LYS A 590 150.56 37.85 -33.93
N MET A 591 149.90 36.74 -34.24
CA MET A 591 150.47 35.64 -35.02
C MET A 591 150.79 36.08 -36.46
N LEU A 592 149.86 36.80 -37.11
CA LEU A 592 150.04 37.33 -38.46
C LEU A 592 151.19 38.35 -38.55
N GLN A 593 151.41 39.14 -37.51
CA GLN A 593 152.54 40.08 -37.45
C GLN A 593 153.88 39.34 -37.32
N LEU A 594 153.93 38.29 -36.49
CA LEU A 594 155.12 37.46 -36.31
C LEU A 594 155.47 36.64 -37.58
N GLU A 595 154.47 36.14 -38.32
CA GLU A 595 154.70 35.48 -39.61
C GLU A 595 155.32 36.42 -40.65
N LYS A 596 154.89 37.70 -40.66
CA LYS A 596 155.42 38.71 -41.57
C LYS A 596 156.88 39.05 -41.26
N ASP A 597 157.21 39.15 -39.97
CA ASP A 597 158.58 39.41 -39.51
C ASP A 597 159.50 38.19 -39.78
N HIS A 598 158.98 36.97 -39.60
CA HIS A 598 159.72 35.74 -39.92
C HIS A 598 160.01 35.62 -41.42
N SER A 599 159.07 36.01 -42.28
CA SER A 599 159.26 36.00 -43.73
C SER A 599 160.26 37.06 -44.23
N MET A 600 160.40 38.20 -43.53
CA MET A 600 161.45 39.18 -43.82
C MET A 600 162.83 38.66 -43.40
N LEU A 601 162.94 38.06 -42.22
CA LEU A 601 164.17 37.45 -41.72
C LEU A 601 164.65 36.27 -42.59
N ASP A 602 163.72 35.49 -43.17
CA ASP A 602 164.07 34.39 -44.09
C ASP A 602 164.62 34.88 -45.45
N CYS A 603 164.18 36.08 -45.90
CA CYS A 603 164.73 36.73 -47.09
C CYS A 603 166.16 37.23 -46.85
N ASP A 604 166.40 37.88 -45.70
CA ASP A 604 167.71 38.36 -45.29
C ASP A 604 168.69 37.18 -45.06
N TYR A 605 168.21 36.09 -44.47
CA TYR A 605 168.98 34.86 -44.27
C TYR A 605 169.43 34.25 -45.61
N LYS A 606 168.55 34.17 -46.61
CA LYS A 606 168.88 33.66 -47.96
C LYS A 606 169.88 34.54 -48.72
N GLN A 607 169.82 35.87 -48.55
CA GLN A 607 170.81 36.79 -49.14
C GLN A 607 172.21 36.66 -48.51
N VAL A 608 172.27 36.45 -47.18
CA VAL A 608 173.53 36.23 -46.47
C VAL A 608 174.12 34.86 -46.80
N GLN A 609 173.27 33.84 -46.96
CA GLN A 609 173.68 32.48 -47.37
C GLN A 609 174.34 32.48 -48.76
N GLN A 610 173.76 33.19 -49.75
CA GLN A 610 174.36 33.33 -51.08
C GLN A 610 175.74 34.01 -51.05
N ARG A 611 175.92 35.04 -50.21
CA ARG A 611 177.23 35.69 -50.03
C ARG A 611 178.27 34.78 -49.37
N LEU A 612 177.82 33.91 -48.47
CA LEU A 612 178.69 32.93 -47.81
C LEU A 612 179.20 31.88 -48.81
N ASP A 613 178.31 31.41 -49.69
CA ASP A 613 178.63 30.43 -50.74
C ASP A 613 179.59 31.02 -51.79
N GLU A 614 179.44 32.30 -52.17
CA GLU A 614 180.39 33.00 -53.06
C GLU A 614 181.79 33.15 -52.43
N LEU A 615 181.87 33.44 -51.13
CA LEU A 615 183.13 33.54 -50.40
C LEU A 615 183.77 32.17 -50.15
N GLN A 616 182.98 31.11 -49.96
CA GLN A 616 183.48 29.73 -49.88
C GLN A 616 184.01 29.23 -51.23
N ALA A 617 183.39 29.58 -52.36
CA ALA A 617 183.89 29.26 -53.69
C ALA A 617 185.22 29.98 -54.00
N GLN A 618 185.41 31.21 -53.51
CA GLN A 618 186.71 31.91 -53.63
C GLN A 618 187.78 31.29 -52.74
N LYS A 619 187.42 30.81 -51.54
CA LYS A 619 188.32 30.11 -50.64
C LYS A 619 188.77 28.75 -51.19
N GLU A 620 187.89 27.99 -51.82
CA GLU A 620 188.25 26.70 -52.44
C GLU A 620 189.17 26.89 -53.66
N LYS A 621 188.95 27.93 -54.46
CA LYS A 621 189.88 28.29 -55.56
C LYS A 621 191.28 28.67 -55.06
N LEU A 622 191.37 29.36 -53.92
CA LEU A 622 192.64 29.67 -53.24
C LEU A 622 193.27 28.45 -52.56
N SER A 623 192.50 27.40 -52.26
CA SER A 623 192.96 26.18 -51.62
C SER A 623 193.53 25.15 -52.61
N GLU A 624 193.04 25.11 -53.86
CA GLU A 624 193.53 24.17 -54.88
C GLU A 624 194.87 24.57 -55.50
N GLU A 625 195.25 25.85 -55.52
CA GLU A 625 196.56 26.27 -56.07
C GLU A 625 197.73 26.12 -55.07
N VAL A 626 197.47 26.03 -53.75
CA VAL A 626 198.53 26.01 -52.73
C VAL A 626 198.87 24.59 -52.23
N CYS A 627 198.09 23.57 -52.56
CA CYS A 627 198.35 22.18 -52.17
C CYS A 627 198.96 21.31 -53.31
N LEU A 628 199.79 21.92 -54.14
CA LEU A 628 200.81 21.25 -54.97
C LEU A 628 202.22 21.68 -54.53
N CYS A 629 202.47 21.66 -53.22
CA CYS A 629 203.83 21.55 -52.71
C CYS A 629 204.24 20.07 -52.72
N LEU A 630 205.24 19.74 -53.54
CA LEU A 630 206.31 18.78 -53.28
C LEU A 630 206.07 17.70 -52.20
N CYS A 631 206.04 16.43 -52.62
CA CYS A 631 206.85 15.30 -52.12
C CYS A 631 206.20 13.98 -52.61
N GLU A 632 206.76 13.18 -53.54
CA GLU A 632 208.10 12.57 -53.50
C GLU A 632 208.69 12.36 -52.10
N ARG A 633 208.84 11.13 -51.57
CA ARG A 633 208.25 9.83 -51.90
C ARG A 633 208.77 8.83 -50.87
N LYS A 634 207.91 7.86 -50.51
CA LYS A 634 208.20 6.60 -49.80
C LYS A 634 208.55 6.80 -48.32
N GLY A 635 208.12 5.98 -47.36
CA GLY A 635 207.32 4.75 -47.26
C GLY A 635 207.16 4.54 -45.74
N HIS A 636 206.10 3.94 -45.19
CA HIS A 636 205.81 2.50 -45.06
C HIS A 636 205.42 2.23 -43.58
N PHE A 637 204.42 1.35 -43.36
CA PHE A 637 204.02 0.63 -42.11
C PHE A 637 203.00 1.30 -41.11
N PRO A 638 202.10 0.51 -40.42
CA PRO A 638 200.66 0.46 -40.80
C PRO A 638 199.59 0.24 -39.67
N VAL A 639 198.29 0.12 -40.08
CA VAL A 639 197.19 -0.81 -39.62
C VAL A 639 196.17 -0.44 -38.48
N VAL A 640 194.87 -0.28 -38.91
CA VAL A 640 193.54 -0.80 -38.41
C VAL A 640 192.94 -0.32 -37.05
N GLY A 641 191.65 -0.01 -36.84
CA GLY A 641 190.41 0.07 -37.65
C GLY A 641 189.09 0.25 -36.82
N VAL A 642 187.97 0.59 -37.51
CA VAL A 642 186.53 0.21 -37.32
C VAL A 642 185.71 0.77 -36.08
N PRO A 643 184.34 0.70 -35.99
CA PRO A 643 183.36 1.73 -36.44
C PRO A 643 182.14 2.07 -35.52
N HIS A 644 181.32 3.05 -35.97
CA HIS A 644 179.82 3.11 -36.03
C HIS A 644 178.86 3.39 -34.83
N ALA A 645 177.83 4.21 -35.16
CA ALA A 645 176.40 4.21 -34.75
C ALA A 645 176.00 4.68 -33.33
N ARG A 646 174.85 5.33 -33.02
CA ARG A 646 173.64 5.80 -33.74
C ARG A 646 172.78 6.68 -32.76
N CYS A 647 172.02 7.64 -33.33
CA CYS A 647 170.64 8.09 -33.03
C CYS A 647 170.10 8.22 -31.57
N TRP A 648 169.65 9.40 -31.09
CA TRP A 648 168.52 10.30 -31.51
C TRP A 648 167.15 9.84 -30.98
N SER A 649 166.15 10.65 -30.56
CA SER A 649 165.93 12.06 -30.11
C SER A 649 164.42 12.30 -30.33
N LEU A 650 163.71 12.86 -29.33
CA LEU A 650 162.24 13.05 -29.30
C LEU A 650 161.74 14.24 -30.11
#